data_AF-A0A066VJV2-F1
#
_entry.id   AF-A0A066VJV2-F1
#
_cell.length_a   1.000
_cell.length_b   1.000
_cell.length_c   1.000
_cell.angle_alpha   90.00
_cell.angle_beta   90.00
_cell.angle_gamma   90.00
#
_symmetry.space_group_name_H-M   'P 1'
#
loop_
_entity.id
_entity.type
_entity.pdbx_description
1 polymer ?
#
loop_
_entity_poly.entity_id
_entity_poly.type
_entity_poly.pdbx_seq_one_letter_code
_entity_poly.pdbx_strand_id
1 'polypeptide(L)'
;MPSATPFHSSLPAKPVFSTLSPAASSLASSQIKPPESASAIFGVPKMPSKETVASISSLPPNFRARNLLQQTARIFSVTSAPSPSLHFFSTTGESGPDPTISSSSANCALATAKLFSPGESAHWVSRLEKAEQRLREMDDTQAAARPAKRRRIAIVGASTAGTADLFTALLDEPIEQLQLGGQREPDSTDTPQRMAMNYGEKVTLFTSEGSPMLPPDTEADDSKMESITLPTLSWLRNANVEILRVLDPSPSQDLLDTLYATDAIFFFADTYGLAMTSQLRRESINPGRAPFDARKTSSSAAASSTTTTTLSLISYFASKPGTRLIINNLGSNSNSGGGAQSAATSSTASISAVLEGAIGSAAFQRLTQQCADTSSRTRRESIDALNSVPPFFAISTPMALRANSALRQALAAGHASERERSGNPWDTFATLYNASGLGSIKELITHPLLSLSVSGIARSSFDSSVPSDNSAADAAQSALQAALFTAQHARDEVRSAIAEAYEEVRTAEGAATMLEREAQAQMAELAERILGESNAAAPVMWQEIEDGKGEGHKRGLHGGTNVGVRRRAGDRSSQPSGVLADSQGRIEHILSRRLQWWKMPVKVDDIRAELEGAVQGSFAKDAEVQLTFEAGRLLSSAAEQEHKTTQVLNSLVSRQHAVAVGPANDFTGTIGQGSGHARSSNFDSAILRNELSNHSLAKASHLLSVDSLSHPISRRRQQLLAPGGPIDLLALRGQTSVFKAYAWTCASTLVATYGVVLGPLLEGQLPAILQILTLQPSTGASLVALTTAFAAFRLQGSWGKAKKRFWRDWDSLTRLLDYDLEDNLRYILTERIFAQPMVASRGLRHLADKRKLALDSALRTSEALEQDAQESGLYPRPSSATDKSI
;
A
#
# COMPACT_ATOMS: atom_id res chain seq x y z
N MET A 1 -23.58 53.48 4.89
CA MET A 1 -24.54 53.35 3.79
C MET A 1 -24.09 52.24 2.85
N PRO A 2 -24.84 51.14 2.69
CA PRO A 2 -24.72 50.23 1.56
C PRO A 2 -25.88 50.44 0.57
N SER A 3 -25.60 50.34 -0.72
CA SER A 3 -26.60 50.39 -1.80
C SER A 3 -27.29 49.04 -2.01
N ALA A 4 -28.53 49.08 -2.52
CA ALA A 4 -29.40 47.92 -2.69
C ALA A 4 -29.80 47.69 -4.16
N THR A 5 -30.59 46.62 -4.37
CA THR A 5 -31.34 46.17 -5.58
C THR A 5 -30.71 45.02 -6.39
N PRO A 6 -31.54 44.15 -7.02
CA PRO A 6 -32.80 43.61 -6.49
C PRO A 6 -33.00 42.08 -6.70
N PHE A 7 -34.12 41.59 -6.16
CA PHE A 7 -34.60 40.20 -6.24
C PHE A 7 -34.83 39.66 -7.66
N HIS A 8 -34.66 38.34 -7.82
CA HIS A 8 -35.54 37.51 -8.63
C HIS A 8 -35.93 36.25 -7.86
N SER A 9 -37.23 35.97 -7.79
CA SER A 9 -37.81 34.83 -7.07
C SER A 9 -38.22 33.70 -8.03
N SER A 10 -37.98 32.45 -7.62
CA SER A 10 -38.68 31.29 -8.17
C SER A 10 -39.06 30.34 -7.03
N LEU A 11 -40.29 29.84 -7.06
CA LEU A 11 -40.91 29.01 -6.03
C LEU A 11 -41.09 27.56 -6.55
N PRO A 12 -41.28 26.56 -5.66
CA PRO A 12 -40.93 25.17 -5.96
C PRO A 12 -41.98 24.38 -6.73
N ALA A 13 -41.52 23.32 -7.39
CA ALA A 13 -42.37 22.35 -8.08
C ALA A 13 -43.23 21.52 -7.10
N LYS A 14 -44.49 21.29 -7.48
CA LYS A 14 -45.37 20.28 -6.86
C LYS A 14 -45.36 19.00 -7.72
N PRO A 15 -45.47 17.81 -7.12
CA PRO A 15 -45.62 16.56 -7.87
C PRO A 15 -47.04 16.45 -8.47
N VAL A 16 -47.12 15.93 -9.70
CA VAL A 16 -48.39 15.66 -10.38
C VAL A 16 -48.84 14.24 -10.03
N PHE A 17 -50.06 14.13 -9.48
CA PHE A 17 -50.80 12.87 -9.43
C PHE A 17 -51.37 12.56 -10.83
N SER A 18 -51.17 11.35 -11.33
CA SER A 18 -51.86 10.81 -12.50
C SER A 18 -52.49 9.45 -12.18
N THR A 19 -53.75 9.48 -11.78
CA THR A 19 -54.63 8.30 -11.76
C THR A 19 -55.24 8.08 -13.14
N LEU A 20 -55.16 6.85 -13.66
CA LEU A 20 -56.13 6.29 -14.59
C LEU A 20 -56.12 4.75 -14.49
N SER A 21 -57.25 4.12 -14.83
CA SER A 21 -57.61 2.75 -14.43
C SER A 21 -57.82 1.83 -15.69
N PRO A 22 -58.50 0.66 -15.67
CA PRO A 22 -57.83 -0.59 -16.11
C PRO A 22 -58.50 -1.31 -17.30
N ALA A 23 -57.82 -2.28 -17.91
CA ALA A 23 -58.46 -3.34 -18.71
C ALA A 23 -57.60 -4.61 -18.85
N ALA A 24 -58.31 -5.76 -18.93
CA ALA A 24 -57.90 -7.14 -19.25
C ALA A 24 -56.56 -7.33 -20.00
N SER A 25 -55.74 -8.36 -19.76
CA SER A 25 -56.08 -9.81 -19.63
C SER A 25 -54.96 -10.55 -18.88
N SER A 26 -54.95 -11.87 -18.60
CA SER A 26 -55.79 -13.02 -19.00
C SER A 26 -55.77 -14.10 -17.89
N LEU A 27 -56.28 -15.33 -18.14
CA LEU A 27 -56.09 -16.50 -17.26
C LEU A 27 -55.05 -17.47 -17.83
N ALA A 28 -54.20 -18.03 -16.96
CA ALA A 28 -53.52 -19.31 -17.20
C ALA A 28 -53.36 -20.07 -15.87
N SER A 29 -54.23 -21.06 -15.66
CA SER A 29 -54.16 -21.98 -14.52
C SER A 29 -53.10 -23.06 -14.75
N SER A 30 -52.18 -23.27 -13.81
CA SER A 30 -51.40 -24.51 -13.74
C SER A 30 -51.63 -25.19 -12.38
N GLN A 31 -52.06 -26.45 -12.45
CA GLN A 31 -52.42 -27.25 -11.28
C GLN A 31 -51.18 -27.64 -10.46
N ILE A 32 -51.27 -27.54 -9.14
CA ILE A 32 -50.35 -28.23 -8.22
C ILE A 32 -50.93 -29.61 -7.94
N LYS A 33 -50.17 -30.65 -8.30
CA LYS A 33 -50.53 -32.07 -8.16
C LYS A 33 -50.04 -32.61 -6.81
N PRO A 34 -50.87 -33.29 -6.00
CA PRO A 34 -50.42 -33.91 -4.76
C PRO A 34 -49.77 -35.29 -5.02
N PRO A 35 -48.81 -35.73 -4.19
CA PRO A 35 -48.35 -37.11 -4.18
C PRO A 35 -49.24 -37.98 -3.27
N GLU A 36 -49.80 -39.04 -3.83
CA GLU A 36 -50.54 -40.06 -3.07
C GLU A 36 -49.60 -41.05 -2.35
N SER A 37 -50.18 -41.63 -1.31
CA SER A 37 -49.72 -42.75 -0.49
C SER A 37 -49.08 -43.93 -1.24
N ALA A 38 -48.09 -44.56 -0.60
CA ALA A 38 -47.74 -45.96 -0.80
C ALA A 38 -47.69 -46.70 0.56
N SER A 39 -48.38 -47.83 0.66
CA SER A 39 -48.53 -48.62 1.89
C SER A 39 -48.15 -50.10 1.66
N ALA A 40 -47.24 -50.63 2.48
CA ALA A 40 -47.00 -52.07 2.68
C ALA A 40 -46.34 -52.25 4.08
N ILE A 41 -47.03 -52.75 5.12
CA ILE A 41 -47.44 -54.15 5.42
C ILE A 41 -46.36 -54.94 6.21
N PHE A 42 -46.70 -55.19 7.49
CA PHE A 42 -46.33 -56.26 8.43
C PHE A 42 -44.88 -56.80 8.55
N GLY A 43 -44.37 -56.82 9.80
CA GLY A 43 -43.13 -57.51 10.17
C GLY A 43 -42.74 -57.42 11.66
N VAL A 44 -43.52 -58.01 12.56
CA VAL A 44 -43.20 -58.23 14.00
C VAL A 44 -43.20 -59.75 14.19
N PRO A 45 -42.16 -60.42 14.77
CA PRO A 45 -41.90 -60.28 16.21
C PRO A 45 -40.46 -60.51 16.75
N LYS A 46 -40.32 -60.25 18.07
CA LYS A 46 -39.85 -61.18 19.14
C LYS A 46 -38.70 -60.64 20.01
N MET A 47 -38.98 -60.45 21.31
CA MET A 47 -37.96 -60.29 22.37
C MET A 47 -37.26 -61.63 22.67
N PRO A 48 -36.07 -61.59 23.30
CA PRO A 48 -36.00 -62.06 24.68
C PRO A 48 -35.31 -61.07 25.65
N SER A 49 -35.07 -61.51 26.88
CA SER A 49 -35.02 -60.70 28.11
C SER A 49 -33.67 -60.65 28.84
N LYS A 50 -33.48 -59.55 29.60
CA LYS A 50 -32.82 -59.42 30.92
C LYS A 50 -31.31 -59.73 31.12
N GLU A 51 -30.70 -58.82 31.90
CA GLU A 51 -29.50 -58.99 32.76
C GLU A 51 -28.16 -59.23 31.98
N THR A 52 -26.99 -58.67 32.34
CA THR A 52 -26.50 -58.08 33.61
C THR A 52 -25.44 -56.97 33.36
N VAL A 53 -25.17 -56.18 34.40
CA VAL A 53 -24.08 -55.19 34.62
C VAL A 53 -22.74 -55.46 33.90
N ALA A 54 -22.19 -54.43 33.22
CA ALA A 54 -20.75 -54.05 33.24
C ALA A 54 -20.51 -52.66 32.63
N SER A 55 -19.40 -52.02 33.00
CA SER A 55 -19.02 -50.63 32.67
C SER A 55 -18.30 -50.47 31.31
N ILE A 56 -18.08 -49.20 30.92
CA ILE A 56 -17.14 -48.68 29.90
C ILE A 56 -17.70 -48.51 28.48
N SER A 57 -17.93 -47.24 28.11
CA SER A 57 -17.93 -46.70 26.75
C SER A 57 -17.13 -45.37 26.81
N SER A 58 -16.11 -45.04 26.01
CA SER A 58 -15.62 -45.47 24.69
C SER A 58 -16.56 -45.16 23.49
N LEU A 59 -16.00 -44.39 22.54
CA LEU A 59 -16.38 -44.21 21.12
C LEU A 59 -16.59 -45.58 20.40
N PRO A 60 -17.12 -45.70 19.15
CA PRO A 60 -17.32 -44.71 18.06
C PRO A 60 -18.83 -44.77 17.57
N PRO A 61 -19.28 -44.91 16.28
CA PRO A 61 -18.71 -44.67 14.94
C PRO A 61 -19.60 -44.01 13.83
N ASN A 62 -18.94 -43.40 12.84
CA ASN A 62 -19.19 -43.40 11.37
C ASN A 62 -20.58 -43.13 10.74
N PHE A 63 -20.59 -42.19 9.77
CA PHE A 63 -20.98 -42.52 8.39
C PHE A 63 -20.06 -41.82 7.37
N ARG A 64 -19.70 -42.50 6.27
CA ARG A 64 -18.64 -42.09 5.33
C ARG A 64 -19.00 -42.44 3.88
N ALA A 65 -19.13 -41.42 3.02
CA ALA A 65 -19.07 -41.55 1.56
C ALA A 65 -18.48 -40.22 1.03
N ARG A 66 -17.29 -40.16 0.41
CA ARG A 66 -16.90 -40.68 -0.92
C ARG A 66 -17.83 -40.20 -2.04
N ASN A 67 -17.52 -39.04 -2.62
CA ASN A 67 -17.27 -38.86 -4.05
C ASN A 67 -16.74 -37.43 -4.34
N LEU A 68 -16.22 -37.22 -5.56
CA LEU A 68 -15.70 -35.95 -6.10
C LEU A 68 -14.33 -35.47 -5.59
N LEU A 69 -13.31 -36.31 -5.80
CA LEU A 69 -11.93 -35.86 -6.04
C LEU A 69 -11.46 -36.38 -7.41
N GLN A 70 -12.09 -35.89 -8.48
CA GLN A 70 -11.73 -36.18 -9.88
C GLN A 70 -12.48 -35.25 -10.85
N GLN A 71 -12.06 -33.97 -10.98
CA GLN A 71 -12.23 -33.10 -12.17
C GLN A 71 -11.79 -31.64 -11.90
N THR A 72 -10.49 -31.37 -11.92
CA THR A 72 -9.89 -30.04 -12.25
C THR A 72 -8.38 -30.20 -12.52
N ALA A 73 -8.05 -31.14 -13.43
CA ALA A 73 -6.69 -31.32 -13.93
C ALA A 73 -6.69 -31.28 -15.47
N ARG A 74 -6.87 -30.08 -16.02
CA ARG A 74 -6.57 -29.66 -17.41
C ARG A 74 -6.82 -28.16 -17.53
N ILE A 75 -6.07 -27.50 -18.43
CA ILE A 75 -5.97 -26.04 -18.58
C ILE A 75 -5.16 -25.36 -17.45
N PHE A 76 -3.85 -25.62 -17.44
CA PHE A 76 -2.81 -24.58 -17.50
C PHE A 76 -1.45 -25.26 -17.72
N SER A 77 -0.98 -25.21 -18.95
CA SER A 77 0.34 -25.67 -19.42
C SER A 77 0.84 -24.64 -20.42
N VAL A 78 2.17 -24.47 -20.55
CA VAL A 78 2.87 -23.29 -21.12
C VAL A 78 3.04 -22.20 -20.04
N THR A 79 4.24 -21.84 -19.54
CA THR A 79 5.62 -22.19 -19.97
C THR A 79 6.52 -22.44 -18.76
N SER A 80 7.25 -23.56 -18.73
CA SER A 80 8.36 -23.78 -17.79
C SER A 80 9.68 -23.39 -18.46
N ALA A 81 10.33 -22.31 -18.00
CA ALA A 81 11.71 -22.03 -18.37
C ALA A 81 12.66 -22.99 -17.62
N PRO A 82 13.74 -23.48 -18.24
CA PRO A 82 14.64 -24.46 -17.63
C PRO A 82 15.53 -23.83 -16.56
N SER A 83 15.75 -24.57 -15.47
CA SER A 83 16.79 -24.26 -14.49
C SER A 83 18.18 -24.39 -15.14
N PRO A 84 19.07 -23.38 -15.05
CA PRO A 84 20.44 -23.53 -15.52
C PRO A 84 21.21 -24.42 -14.55
N SER A 85 21.64 -25.59 -15.02
CA SER A 85 22.61 -26.44 -14.32
C SER A 85 23.99 -25.78 -14.36
N LEU A 86 24.47 -25.31 -13.21
CA LEU A 86 25.83 -24.80 -13.04
C LEU A 86 26.87 -25.90 -13.33
N HIS A 87 27.51 -25.83 -14.50
CA HIS A 87 28.70 -26.60 -14.79
C HIS A 87 29.92 -25.89 -14.21
N PHE A 88 30.56 -26.52 -13.23
CA PHE A 88 31.89 -26.13 -12.77
C PHE A 88 32.91 -26.32 -13.90
N PHE A 89 33.42 -25.22 -14.45
CA PHE A 89 34.64 -25.23 -15.24
C PHE A 89 35.85 -25.06 -14.32
N SER A 90 36.79 -26.01 -14.40
CA SER A 90 38.11 -25.86 -13.79
C SER A 90 39.04 -25.26 -14.84
N THR A 91 39.42 -23.99 -14.67
CA THR A 91 40.38 -23.29 -15.52
C THR A 91 41.69 -23.08 -14.78
N THR A 92 42.72 -23.83 -15.20
CA THR A 92 44.09 -23.64 -14.73
C THR A 92 44.80 -22.56 -15.52
N GLY A 93 44.93 -21.37 -14.91
CA GLY A 93 46.07 -20.46 -15.08
C GLY A 93 46.41 -19.91 -16.47
N GLU A 94 45.84 -18.75 -16.80
CA GLU A 94 46.62 -17.59 -17.26
C GLU A 94 45.83 -16.31 -16.93
N SER A 95 46.47 -15.35 -16.25
CA SER A 95 45.74 -14.27 -15.53
C SER A 95 45.62 -12.98 -16.35
N GLY A 96 44.57 -12.89 -17.17
CA GLY A 96 43.96 -11.62 -17.59
C GLY A 96 42.75 -11.27 -16.71
N PRO A 97 42.33 -9.99 -16.61
CA PRO A 97 41.05 -9.65 -15.99
C PRO A 97 39.89 -10.08 -16.91
N ASP A 98 39.22 -11.18 -16.58
CA ASP A 98 38.12 -11.72 -17.39
C ASP A 98 36.88 -10.80 -17.39
N PRO A 99 36.24 -10.54 -18.55
CA PRO A 99 35.05 -9.68 -18.65
C PRO A 99 33.74 -10.32 -18.14
N THR A 100 33.76 -11.62 -17.81
CA THR A 100 32.62 -12.39 -17.27
C THR A 100 32.00 -11.82 -16.00
N ILE A 101 32.69 -10.89 -15.37
CA ILE A 101 32.35 -10.26 -14.11
C ILE A 101 31.23 -9.21 -14.24
N SER A 102 31.23 -8.39 -15.31
CA SER A 102 30.22 -7.33 -15.45
C SER A 102 28.82 -7.89 -15.69
N SER A 103 28.72 -9.07 -16.29
CA SER A 103 27.42 -9.71 -16.48
C SER A 103 26.83 -10.20 -15.16
N SER A 104 27.63 -10.45 -14.12
CA SER A 104 27.11 -10.82 -12.79
C SER A 104 26.34 -9.67 -12.12
N SER A 105 26.88 -8.44 -12.13
CA SER A 105 26.20 -7.27 -11.56
C SER A 105 24.97 -6.84 -12.37
N ALA A 106 25.03 -6.95 -13.70
CA ALA A 106 23.86 -6.74 -14.57
C ALA A 106 22.77 -7.78 -14.31
N ASN A 107 23.11 -9.07 -14.23
CA ASN A 107 22.16 -10.15 -13.90
C ASN A 107 21.56 -10.00 -12.50
N CYS A 108 22.33 -9.54 -11.51
CA CYS A 108 21.84 -9.21 -10.16
C CYS A 108 20.68 -8.22 -10.22
N ALA A 109 20.90 -7.11 -10.94
CA ALA A 109 19.91 -6.07 -11.10
C ALA A 109 18.69 -6.54 -11.91
N LEU A 110 18.90 -7.29 -12.99
CA LEU A 110 17.81 -7.83 -13.81
C LEU A 110 16.97 -8.87 -13.03
N ALA A 111 17.56 -9.53 -12.02
CA ALA A 111 16.84 -10.38 -11.08
C ALA A 111 16.06 -9.58 -10.03
N THR A 112 16.68 -8.59 -9.36
CA THR A 112 15.97 -7.75 -8.37
C THR A 112 14.89 -6.89 -9.01
N ALA A 113 15.07 -6.47 -10.26
CA ALA A 113 14.11 -5.67 -11.03
C ALA A 113 12.75 -6.33 -11.20
N LYS A 114 12.72 -7.65 -11.36
CA LYS A 114 11.49 -8.46 -11.49
C LYS A 114 10.67 -8.48 -10.19
N LEU A 115 11.23 -7.99 -9.09
CA LEU A 115 10.59 -7.89 -7.78
C LEU A 115 10.01 -6.49 -7.52
N PHE A 116 10.28 -5.49 -8.37
CA PHE A 116 9.63 -4.19 -8.34
C PHE A 116 8.48 -4.13 -9.35
N SER A 117 7.60 -3.13 -9.19
CA SER A 117 6.59 -2.84 -10.20
C SER A 117 7.29 -2.51 -11.53
N PRO A 118 6.83 -3.03 -12.69
CA PRO A 118 7.58 -2.93 -13.95
C PRO A 118 7.85 -1.49 -14.43
N GLY A 119 7.20 -0.47 -13.86
CA GLY A 119 7.52 0.94 -14.14
C GLY A 119 8.67 1.51 -13.31
N GLU A 120 8.96 0.98 -12.12
CA GLU A 120 9.99 1.52 -11.22
C GLU A 120 11.37 0.89 -11.45
N SER A 121 11.41 -0.39 -11.82
CA SER A 121 12.68 -1.05 -12.14
C SER A 121 13.18 -0.83 -13.57
N ALA A 122 12.29 -0.55 -14.53
CA ALA A 122 12.65 -0.46 -15.95
C ALA A 122 13.82 0.49 -16.23
N HIS A 123 13.92 1.61 -15.51
CA HIS A 123 14.89 2.65 -15.79
C HIS A 123 16.33 2.28 -15.37
N TRP A 124 16.55 1.82 -14.14
CA TRP A 124 17.89 1.42 -13.71
C TRP A 124 18.31 0.06 -14.28
N VAL A 125 17.35 -0.80 -14.67
CA VAL A 125 17.63 -1.94 -15.57
C VAL A 125 18.15 -1.45 -16.92
N SER A 126 17.46 -0.52 -17.58
CA SER A 126 17.90 0.12 -18.82
C SER A 126 19.31 0.71 -18.69
N ARG A 127 19.62 1.40 -17.58
CA ARG A 127 20.98 1.92 -17.30
C ARG A 127 22.01 0.80 -17.24
N LEU A 128 21.69 -0.31 -16.59
CA LEU A 128 22.60 -1.44 -16.42
C LEU A 128 22.77 -2.30 -17.68
N GLU A 129 21.69 -2.52 -18.44
CA GLU A 129 21.77 -3.14 -19.78
C GLU A 129 22.61 -2.28 -20.72
N LYS A 130 22.43 -0.94 -20.71
CA LYS A 130 23.28 0.01 -21.45
C LYS A 130 24.74 0.00 -20.96
N ALA A 131 24.99 -0.18 -19.66
CA ALA A 131 26.34 -0.28 -19.10
C ALA A 131 27.03 -1.61 -19.46
N GLU A 132 26.31 -2.72 -19.39
CA GLU A 132 26.79 -4.04 -19.81
C GLU A 132 27.06 -4.07 -21.32
N GLN A 133 26.15 -3.53 -22.13
CA GLN A 133 26.34 -3.43 -23.58
C GLN A 133 27.62 -2.66 -23.92
N ARG A 134 27.94 -1.56 -23.21
CA ARG A 134 29.19 -0.81 -23.41
C ARG A 134 30.43 -1.65 -23.12
N LEU A 135 30.40 -2.45 -22.06
CA LEU A 135 31.53 -3.31 -21.70
C LEU A 135 31.72 -4.43 -22.72
N ARG A 136 30.64 -5.06 -23.18
CA ARG A 136 30.69 -6.04 -24.28
C ARG A 136 31.20 -5.41 -25.59
N GLU A 137 30.76 -4.19 -25.92
CA GLU A 137 31.27 -3.44 -27.07
C GLU A 137 32.77 -3.13 -26.97
N MET A 138 33.32 -2.95 -25.76
CA MET A 138 34.75 -2.74 -25.55
C MET A 138 35.56 -4.01 -25.82
N ASP A 139 35.13 -5.16 -25.32
CA ASP A 139 35.80 -6.46 -25.56
C ASP A 139 35.85 -6.77 -27.07
N ASP A 140 34.72 -6.56 -27.75
CA ASP A 140 34.59 -6.65 -29.21
C ASP A 140 35.59 -5.75 -29.96
N THR A 141 35.85 -4.53 -29.46
CA THR A 141 36.83 -3.60 -30.07
C THR A 141 38.29 -3.93 -29.76
N GLN A 142 38.59 -4.77 -28.76
CA GLN A 142 39.94 -5.32 -28.60
C GLN A 142 40.20 -6.43 -29.63
N ALA A 143 39.16 -7.21 -29.99
CA ALA A 143 39.28 -8.31 -30.95
C ALA A 143 39.30 -7.86 -32.43
N ALA A 144 38.69 -6.73 -32.76
CA ALA A 144 38.61 -6.21 -34.12
C ALA A 144 39.03 -4.74 -34.21
N ALA A 145 39.86 -4.40 -35.20
CA ALA A 145 40.34 -3.04 -35.51
C ALA A 145 39.25 -2.10 -36.05
N ARG A 146 38.14 -1.97 -35.29
CA ARG A 146 37.04 -1.04 -35.54
C ARG A 146 37.49 0.38 -35.17
N PRO A 147 36.98 1.43 -35.85
CA PRO A 147 37.25 2.80 -35.47
C PRO A 147 36.79 3.05 -34.02
N ALA A 148 37.61 3.73 -33.23
CA ALA A 148 37.34 3.99 -31.83
C ALA A 148 35.96 4.65 -31.65
N LYS A 149 35.19 4.18 -30.66
CA LYS A 149 33.88 4.75 -30.32
C LYS A 149 34.03 6.22 -29.92
N ARG A 150 33.11 7.08 -30.40
CA ARG A 150 33.09 8.51 -30.05
C ARG A 150 32.85 8.71 -28.56
N ARG A 151 33.68 9.53 -27.94
CA ARG A 151 33.55 9.93 -26.53
C ARG A 151 32.38 10.91 -26.39
N ARG A 152 31.43 10.62 -25.50
CA ARG A 152 30.25 11.46 -25.26
C ARG A 152 30.47 12.42 -24.11
N ILE A 153 30.35 13.71 -24.37
CA ILE A 153 30.58 14.77 -23.38
C ILE A 153 29.29 15.58 -23.20
N ALA A 154 28.70 15.54 -22.01
CA ALA A 154 27.57 16.41 -21.68
C ALA A 154 28.05 17.77 -21.17
N ILE A 155 27.48 18.87 -21.68
CA ILE A 155 27.57 20.21 -21.10
C ILE A 155 26.18 20.58 -20.60
N VAL A 156 26.03 20.71 -19.28
CA VAL A 156 24.74 20.80 -18.57
C VAL A 156 24.68 22.09 -17.75
N GLY A 157 23.72 22.96 -18.02
CA GLY A 157 23.56 24.16 -17.19
C GLY A 157 22.36 25.02 -17.57
N ALA A 158 22.02 25.95 -16.69
CA ALA A 158 20.95 26.91 -16.93
C ALA A 158 21.29 27.84 -18.12
N SER A 159 20.29 28.27 -18.88
CA SER A 159 20.47 29.29 -19.92
C SER A 159 20.96 30.61 -19.31
N THR A 160 20.37 30.99 -18.17
CA THR A 160 20.73 32.15 -17.34
C THR A 160 22.18 32.14 -16.86
N ALA A 161 22.78 30.96 -16.67
CA ALA A 161 24.18 30.86 -16.27
C ALA A 161 25.14 31.28 -17.40
N GLY A 162 24.68 31.35 -18.66
CA GLY A 162 25.49 31.60 -19.86
C GLY A 162 25.88 30.33 -20.64
N THR A 163 25.23 29.19 -20.39
CA THR A 163 25.57 27.90 -21.02
C THR A 163 25.44 27.94 -22.54
N ALA A 164 24.45 28.69 -23.05
CA ALA A 164 24.25 28.92 -24.48
C ALA A 164 25.39 29.76 -25.10
N ASP A 165 25.86 30.77 -24.38
CA ASP A 165 26.95 31.65 -24.80
C ASP A 165 28.30 30.92 -24.79
N LEU A 166 28.54 30.05 -23.80
CA LEU A 166 29.69 29.15 -23.79
C LEU A 166 29.69 28.26 -25.04
N PHE A 167 28.56 27.59 -25.31
CA PHE A 167 28.47 26.65 -26.42
C PHE A 167 28.68 27.36 -27.76
N THR A 168 28.14 28.58 -27.89
CA THR A 168 28.38 29.46 -29.04
C THR A 168 29.87 29.82 -29.15
N ALA A 169 30.51 30.23 -28.05
CA ALA A 169 31.94 30.57 -28.05
C ALA A 169 32.87 29.37 -28.32
N LEU A 170 32.46 28.16 -27.93
CA LEU A 170 33.24 26.93 -28.14
C LEU A 170 33.17 26.44 -29.60
N LEU A 171 32.03 26.62 -30.27
CA LEU A 171 31.82 26.15 -31.65
C LEU A 171 32.12 27.21 -32.71
N ASP A 172 32.10 28.50 -32.36
CA ASP A 172 32.39 29.61 -33.26
C ASP A 172 33.90 29.79 -33.48
N GLU A 173 34.51 28.87 -34.24
CA GLU A 173 35.92 28.94 -34.63
C GLU A 173 36.06 29.48 -36.07
N PRO A 174 36.27 30.80 -36.26
CA PRO A 174 36.27 31.44 -37.58
C PRO A 174 37.47 31.07 -38.46
N ILE A 175 38.50 30.41 -37.92
CA ILE A 175 39.69 29.98 -38.67
C ILE A 175 39.31 28.89 -39.68
N GLU A 176 38.48 27.92 -39.30
CA GLU A 176 38.07 26.82 -40.20
C GLU A 176 37.11 27.30 -41.28
N GLN A 177 36.27 28.31 -40.99
CA GLN A 177 35.37 28.92 -41.96
C GLN A 177 36.12 29.55 -43.15
N LEU A 178 37.34 30.04 -42.94
CA LEU A 178 38.18 30.61 -44.00
C LEU A 178 38.88 29.55 -44.84
N GLN A 179 39.28 28.43 -44.25
CA GLN A 179 39.84 27.29 -45.01
C GLN A 179 38.80 26.68 -45.95
N LEU A 180 37.53 26.64 -45.53
CA LEU A 180 36.40 26.21 -46.37
C LEU A 180 35.96 27.28 -47.38
N GLY A 181 36.13 28.57 -47.05
CA GLY A 181 35.76 29.69 -47.92
C GLY A 181 36.74 29.98 -49.08
N GLY A 182 38.03 29.66 -48.90
CA GLY A 182 39.09 30.02 -49.85
C GLY A 182 39.10 29.32 -51.22
N GLN A 183 38.13 28.43 -51.49
CA GLN A 183 38.04 27.65 -52.74
C GLN A 183 36.88 28.07 -53.67
N ARG A 184 36.11 29.11 -53.34
CA ARG A 184 34.99 29.56 -54.19
C ARG A 184 35.33 30.85 -54.93
N GLU A 185 35.66 30.72 -56.22
CA GLU A 185 35.76 31.86 -57.14
C GLU A 185 34.43 32.64 -57.19
N PRO A 186 34.47 33.99 -57.19
CA PRO A 186 33.27 34.81 -57.10
C PRO A 186 32.65 35.12 -58.47
N ASP A 187 32.19 34.08 -59.18
CA ASP A 187 31.62 34.21 -60.53
C ASP A 187 30.14 33.73 -60.61
N SER A 188 29.28 34.33 -59.78
CA SER A 188 27.85 34.53 -60.08
C SER A 188 27.21 35.48 -59.07
N THR A 189 26.73 36.62 -59.57
CA THR A 189 25.88 37.53 -58.78
C THR A 189 24.44 37.04 -58.79
N ASP A 190 24.03 36.24 -57.79
CA ASP A 190 22.61 36.16 -57.42
C ASP A 190 22.34 35.62 -56.00
N THR A 191 21.62 36.44 -55.22
CA THR A 191 20.94 36.17 -53.91
C THR A 191 21.68 35.44 -52.76
N PRO A 192 21.69 36.02 -51.53
CA PRO A 192 22.24 35.37 -50.35
C PRO A 192 21.26 34.37 -49.71
N GLN A 193 21.02 33.23 -50.37
CA GLN A 193 20.29 32.11 -49.75
C GLN A 193 21.25 31.30 -48.87
N ARG A 194 20.89 31.12 -47.59
CA ARG A 194 21.61 30.28 -46.62
C ARG A 194 21.54 28.80 -47.05
N MET A 195 22.44 28.37 -47.93
CA MET A 195 22.61 26.95 -48.26
C MET A 195 23.36 26.24 -47.14
N ALA A 196 22.64 25.49 -46.31
CA ALA A 196 23.24 24.48 -45.45
C ALA A 196 23.82 23.36 -46.34
N MET A 197 25.15 23.23 -46.38
CA MET A 197 25.79 22.11 -47.07
C MET A 197 25.76 20.86 -46.18
N ASN A 198 24.95 19.89 -46.58
CA ASN A 198 24.87 18.58 -45.94
C ASN A 198 26.14 17.75 -46.20
N TYR A 199 27.16 17.92 -45.35
CA TYR A 199 28.18 16.89 -45.16
C TYR A 199 27.76 15.98 -44.01
N GLY A 200 27.63 14.69 -44.29
CA GLY A 200 26.99 13.74 -43.39
C GLY A 200 27.87 13.27 -42.24
N GLU A 201 27.60 13.78 -41.04
CA GLU A 201 27.55 12.96 -39.82
C GLU A 201 26.70 13.68 -38.75
N LYS A 202 25.75 12.99 -38.12
CA LYS A 202 24.83 13.60 -37.15
C LYS A 202 25.55 13.86 -35.82
N VAL A 203 25.62 15.13 -35.41
CA VAL A 203 25.76 15.51 -34.00
C VAL A 203 24.35 15.67 -33.44
N THR A 204 23.99 14.84 -32.47
CA THR A 204 22.68 14.89 -31.82
C THR A 204 22.66 15.92 -30.69
N LEU A 205 22.13 17.11 -31.00
CA LEU A 205 21.86 18.17 -30.04
C LEU A 205 20.51 17.89 -29.34
N PHE A 206 20.54 17.75 -28.02
CA PHE A 206 19.36 17.47 -27.19
C PHE A 206 18.84 18.75 -26.51
N THR A 207 18.27 19.66 -27.30
CA THR A 207 17.53 20.80 -26.78
C THR A 207 16.18 20.35 -26.21
N SER A 208 16.15 20.09 -24.91
CA SER A 208 14.91 19.95 -24.12
C SER A 208 14.20 21.31 -23.95
N GLU A 209 13.92 22.01 -25.04
CA GLU A 209 13.04 23.19 -25.00
C GLU A 209 11.60 22.71 -24.82
N GLY A 210 11.00 23.09 -23.68
CA GLY A 210 9.66 22.65 -23.27
C GLY A 210 8.54 23.19 -24.18
N SER A 211 8.30 22.50 -25.29
CA SER A 211 7.24 22.80 -26.25
C SER A 211 6.05 21.83 -26.06
N PRO A 212 4.82 22.31 -25.77
CA PRO A 212 3.68 21.45 -25.45
C PRO A 212 3.17 20.63 -26.65
N MET A 213 2.61 19.45 -26.33
CA MET A 213 2.33 18.34 -27.26
C MET A 213 1.18 18.54 -28.26
N LEU A 214 1.33 17.90 -29.43
CA LEU A 214 0.23 17.34 -30.24
C LEU A 214 -0.09 15.89 -29.79
N PRO A 215 -1.27 15.32 -30.13
CA PRO A 215 -1.74 14.03 -29.60
C PRO A 215 -0.94 12.80 -30.08
N PRO A 216 -1.00 11.67 -29.33
CA PRO A 216 0.01 10.60 -29.36
C PRO A 216 -0.15 9.53 -30.44
N ASP A 217 -1.17 9.59 -31.31
CA ASP A 217 -1.41 8.58 -32.35
C ASP A 217 -0.72 8.91 -33.69
N THR A 218 0.10 9.97 -33.72
CA THR A 218 1.06 10.19 -34.80
C THR A 218 2.28 9.31 -34.50
N GLU A 219 2.63 8.40 -35.40
CA GLU A 219 3.89 7.64 -35.33
C GLU A 219 5.04 8.60 -34.99
N ALA A 220 5.95 8.19 -34.10
CA ALA A 220 6.99 9.05 -33.56
C ALA A 220 7.93 9.55 -34.67
N ASP A 221 7.57 10.69 -35.25
CA ASP A 221 8.36 11.38 -36.25
C ASP A 221 9.60 11.94 -35.53
N ASP A 222 10.78 11.42 -35.90
CA ASP A 222 12.12 11.82 -35.40
C ASP A 222 12.43 13.33 -35.64
N SER A 223 11.47 14.10 -36.14
CA SER A 223 11.57 15.45 -36.69
C SER A 223 11.62 16.59 -35.67
N LYS A 224 11.33 16.33 -34.38
CA LYS A 224 11.59 17.30 -33.28
C LYS A 224 12.89 17.06 -32.53
N MET A 225 13.72 16.13 -33.00
CA MET A 225 15.13 16.12 -32.66
C MET A 225 15.85 17.07 -33.64
N GLU A 226 16.10 18.33 -33.26
CA GLU A 226 17.01 19.20 -34.01
C GLU A 226 18.46 18.69 -33.85
N SER A 227 18.77 17.58 -34.53
CA SER A 227 20.14 17.14 -34.77
C SER A 227 20.79 18.13 -35.74
N ILE A 228 21.19 19.29 -35.20
CA ILE A 228 22.01 20.26 -35.92
C ILE A 228 23.31 19.54 -36.26
N THR A 229 23.42 19.11 -37.51
CA THR A 229 24.66 18.61 -38.12
C THR A 229 25.65 19.76 -38.14
N LEU A 230 26.39 19.92 -37.04
CA LEU A 230 27.43 20.92 -36.93
C LEU A 230 28.44 20.69 -38.07
N PRO A 231 28.84 21.75 -38.80
CA PRO A 231 29.94 21.63 -39.75
C PRO A 231 31.15 21.06 -39.02
N THR A 232 31.85 20.13 -39.69
CA THR A 232 32.83 19.23 -39.07
C THR A 232 34.04 19.98 -38.51
N LEU A 233 33.93 20.48 -37.27
CA LEU A 233 35.04 21.11 -36.56
C LEU A 233 36.20 20.12 -36.49
N SER A 234 37.32 20.45 -37.13
CA SER A 234 38.40 19.49 -37.35
C SER A 234 38.96 18.96 -36.04
N TRP A 235 39.03 19.81 -35.02
CA TRP A 235 39.48 19.45 -33.68
C TRP A 235 38.53 18.48 -32.96
N LEU A 236 37.20 18.59 -33.12
CA LEU A 236 36.23 17.63 -32.54
C LEU A 236 36.32 16.28 -33.24
N ARG A 237 36.49 16.29 -34.57
CA ARG A 237 36.68 15.07 -35.37
C ARG A 237 37.99 14.37 -34.99
N ASN A 238 39.08 15.12 -34.85
CA ASN A 238 40.39 14.61 -34.45
C ASN A 238 40.40 14.09 -33.00
N ALA A 239 39.67 14.74 -32.10
CA ALA A 239 39.46 14.26 -30.72
C ALA A 239 38.48 13.08 -30.61
N ASN A 240 37.71 12.80 -31.67
CA ASN A 240 36.65 11.80 -31.73
C ASN A 240 35.59 11.99 -30.62
N VAL A 241 35.12 13.23 -30.44
CA VAL A 241 34.17 13.63 -29.39
C VAL A 241 32.80 14.00 -29.96
N GLU A 242 31.74 13.51 -29.31
CA GLU A 242 30.35 13.92 -29.47
C GLU A 242 29.95 14.81 -28.27
N ILE A 243 29.57 16.07 -28.51
CA ILE A 243 29.12 16.99 -27.44
C ILE A 243 27.60 17.05 -27.39
N LEU A 244 27.06 16.75 -26.21
CA LEU A 244 25.64 16.80 -25.86
C LEU A 244 25.37 18.03 -25.00
N ARG A 245 24.58 18.99 -25.50
CA ARG A 245 24.21 20.21 -24.77
C ARG A 245 22.87 20.00 -24.07
N VAL A 246 22.81 20.30 -22.78
CA VAL A 246 21.57 20.33 -21.98
C VAL A 246 21.42 21.73 -21.38
N LEU A 247 20.39 22.44 -21.84
CA LEU A 247 19.97 23.73 -21.29
C LEU A 247 18.87 23.52 -20.26
N ASP A 248 18.86 24.33 -19.21
CA ASP A 248 17.81 24.40 -18.19
C ASP A 248 17.32 23.00 -17.74
N PRO A 249 18.23 22.16 -17.22
CA PRO A 249 17.96 20.76 -17.00
C PRO A 249 16.79 20.58 -16.02
N SER A 250 15.81 19.77 -16.43
CA SER A 250 14.80 19.20 -15.53
C SER A 250 15.22 17.78 -15.16
N PRO A 251 14.95 17.29 -13.93
CA PRO A 251 15.45 15.99 -13.47
C PRO A 251 14.56 14.84 -13.99
N SER A 252 14.35 14.80 -15.31
CA SER A 252 13.64 13.71 -15.97
C SER A 252 14.50 12.45 -16.00
N GLN A 253 13.85 11.29 -15.96
CA GLN A 253 14.55 10.01 -15.94
C GLN A 253 15.33 9.76 -17.24
N ASP A 254 14.83 10.28 -18.37
CA ASP A 254 15.50 10.25 -19.67
C ASP A 254 16.75 11.14 -19.70
N LEU A 255 16.72 12.32 -19.04
CA LEU A 255 17.92 13.13 -18.86
C LEU A 255 18.95 12.37 -18.01
N LEU A 256 18.52 11.77 -16.89
CA LEU A 256 19.42 10.99 -16.04
C LEU A 256 20.05 9.82 -16.82
N ASP A 257 19.26 9.04 -17.57
CA ASP A 257 19.76 7.98 -18.46
C ASP A 257 20.78 8.50 -19.48
N THR A 258 20.51 9.68 -20.06
CA THR A 258 21.43 10.36 -21.01
C THR A 258 22.71 10.82 -20.32
N LEU A 259 22.63 11.29 -19.08
CA LEU A 259 23.78 11.69 -18.28
C LEU A 259 24.60 10.49 -17.79
N TYR A 260 23.99 9.36 -17.42
CA TYR A 260 24.73 8.10 -17.23
C TYR A 260 25.42 7.66 -18.53
N ALA A 261 24.76 7.85 -19.67
CA ALA A 261 25.27 7.47 -20.99
C ALA A 261 26.44 8.32 -21.52
N THR A 262 26.86 9.39 -20.85
CA THR A 262 28.06 10.16 -21.22
C THR A 262 29.34 9.61 -20.59
N ASP A 263 30.51 9.96 -21.12
CA ASP A 263 31.82 9.61 -20.56
C ASP A 263 32.37 10.72 -19.65
N ALA A 264 32.01 11.98 -19.93
CA ALA A 264 32.30 13.14 -19.08
C ALA A 264 31.08 14.08 -18.98
N ILE A 265 30.95 14.78 -17.84
CA ILE A 265 29.88 15.76 -17.61
C ILE A 265 30.50 17.08 -17.13
N PHE A 266 30.27 18.14 -17.89
CA PHE A 266 30.62 19.51 -17.54
C PHE A 266 29.38 20.25 -17.09
N PHE A 267 29.24 20.42 -15.78
CA PHE A 267 28.20 21.28 -15.25
C PHE A 267 28.61 22.74 -15.34
N PHE A 268 27.69 23.60 -15.76
CA PHE A 268 27.92 25.02 -15.96
C PHE A 268 27.03 25.82 -15.00
N ALA A 269 27.64 26.62 -14.13
CA ALA A 269 26.97 27.46 -13.16
C ALA A 269 27.58 28.86 -13.16
N ASP A 270 26.82 29.88 -12.80
CA ASP A 270 27.31 31.25 -12.66
C ASP A 270 27.62 31.60 -11.20
N THR A 271 28.51 32.58 -11.00
CA THR A 271 28.87 33.04 -9.65
C THR A 271 27.68 33.63 -8.87
N TYR A 272 26.70 34.23 -9.56
CA TYR A 272 25.53 34.83 -8.93
C TYR A 272 24.51 33.77 -8.48
N GLY A 273 24.15 32.82 -9.35
CA GLY A 273 23.30 31.68 -9.01
C GLY A 273 23.88 30.80 -7.91
N LEU A 274 25.20 30.54 -7.92
CA LEU A 274 25.89 29.86 -6.81
C LEU A 274 25.72 30.59 -5.48
N ALA A 275 25.94 31.91 -5.46
CA ALA A 275 25.76 32.72 -4.25
C ALA A 275 24.32 32.69 -3.76
N MET A 276 23.33 32.84 -4.66
CA MET A 276 21.90 32.82 -4.34
C MET A 276 21.47 31.46 -3.74
N THR A 277 21.83 30.33 -4.37
CA THR A 277 21.49 29.00 -3.85
C THR A 277 22.16 28.72 -2.50
N SER A 278 23.40 29.19 -2.29
CA SER A 278 24.08 29.05 -0.99
C SER A 278 23.38 29.82 0.14
N GLN A 279 22.72 30.95 -0.16
CA GLN A 279 21.92 31.71 0.81
C GLN A 279 20.61 30.98 1.14
N LEU A 280 19.85 30.59 0.11
CA LEU A 280 18.59 29.85 0.26
C LEU A 280 18.77 28.56 1.08
N ARG A 281 19.88 27.82 0.88
CA ARG A 281 20.18 26.60 1.63
C ARG A 281 20.58 26.87 3.09
N ARG A 282 21.18 28.02 3.41
CA ARG A 282 21.45 28.45 4.80
C ARG A 282 20.19 28.88 5.54
N GLU A 283 19.22 29.43 4.81
CA GLU A 283 17.91 29.80 5.36
C GLU A 283 17.06 28.54 5.63
N SER A 284 17.04 27.55 4.74
CA SER A 284 16.27 26.31 4.96
C SER A 284 16.74 25.47 6.16
N ILE A 285 18.02 25.56 6.51
CA ILE A 285 18.59 24.89 7.70
C ILE A 285 18.17 25.57 9.03
N ASN A 286 17.65 26.81 8.99
CA ASN A 286 17.24 27.57 10.16
C ASN A 286 15.71 27.85 10.17
N PRO A 287 14.85 26.83 10.40
CA PRO A 287 13.38 26.95 10.32
C PRO A 287 12.75 27.88 11.39
N GLY A 288 13.53 28.43 12.31
CA GLY A 288 13.05 29.31 13.39
C GLY A 288 12.86 30.78 13.00
N ARG A 289 13.21 31.20 11.77
CA ARG A 289 13.04 32.58 11.31
C ARG A 289 11.86 32.64 10.32
N ALA A 290 10.85 33.45 10.64
CA ALA A 290 9.64 33.55 9.82
C ALA A 290 9.98 33.89 8.35
N PRO A 291 9.33 33.23 7.37
CA PRO A 291 9.68 33.38 5.96
C PRO A 291 9.47 34.83 5.51
N PHE A 292 10.48 35.39 4.86
CA PHE A 292 10.40 36.70 4.22
C PHE A 292 9.37 36.64 3.07
N ASP A 293 8.57 37.69 2.87
CA ASP A 293 7.43 37.70 1.92
C ASP A 293 7.87 37.56 0.44
N ALA A 294 8.18 36.33 0.02
CA ALA A 294 8.73 35.99 -1.30
C ALA A 294 7.75 36.16 -2.48
N ARG A 295 6.55 36.73 -2.25
CA ARG A 295 5.43 36.72 -3.20
C ARG A 295 5.52 37.75 -4.35
N LYS A 296 6.62 38.51 -4.46
CA LYS A 296 6.75 39.65 -5.41
C LYS A 296 7.80 39.52 -6.52
N THR A 297 8.55 38.42 -6.63
CA THR A 297 9.59 38.25 -7.66
C THR A 297 9.53 36.87 -8.34
N SER A 298 8.44 36.61 -9.08
CA SER A 298 8.24 35.34 -9.79
C SER A 298 9.30 35.04 -10.87
N SER A 299 9.87 36.07 -11.50
CA SER A 299 10.90 35.90 -12.53
C SER A 299 12.25 35.46 -11.97
N SER A 300 12.69 35.97 -10.82
CA SER A 300 13.94 35.52 -10.18
C SER A 300 13.81 34.13 -9.58
N ALA A 301 12.61 33.75 -9.13
CA ALA A 301 12.33 32.39 -8.64
C ALA A 301 12.52 31.34 -9.74
N ALA A 302 12.08 31.60 -10.97
CA ALA A 302 12.28 30.70 -12.11
C ALA A 302 13.76 30.54 -12.49
N ALA A 303 14.52 31.64 -12.55
CA ALA A 303 15.97 31.57 -12.80
C ALA A 303 16.71 30.83 -11.67
N SER A 304 16.30 31.04 -10.41
CA SER A 304 16.87 30.35 -9.26
C SER A 304 16.56 28.85 -9.25
N SER A 305 15.40 28.41 -9.77
CA SER A 305 15.05 26.99 -9.79
C SER A 305 15.90 26.20 -10.77
N THR A 306 16.18 26.70 -11.98
CA THR A 306 17.03 26.00 -12.96
C THR A 306 18.48 25.85 -12.49
N THR A 307 19.05 26.89 -11.85
CA THR A 307 20.38 26.77 -11.22
C THR A 307 20.36 25.80 -10.04
N THR A 308 19.30 25.80 -9.22
CA THR A 308 19.15 24.85 -8.10
C THR A 308 19.09 23.40 -8.61
N THR A 309 18.37 23.14 -9.71
CA THR A 309 18.32 21.80 -10.35
C THR A 309 19.67 21.40 -10.96
N THR A 310 20.38 22.35 -11.56
CA THR A 310 21.76 22.09 -12.04
C THR A 310 22.67 21.70 -10.87
N LEU A 311 22.55 22.39 -9.73
CA LEU A 311 23.33 22.10 -8.51
C LEU A 311 22.93 20.79 -7.82
N SER A 312 21.65 20.37 -7.88
CA SER A 312 21.26 19.04 -7.41
C SER A 312 21.82 17.94 -8.31
N LEU A 313 21.80 18.12 -9.63
CA LEU A 313 22.44 17.19 -10.58
C LEU A 313 23.96 17.11 -10.39
N ILE A 314 24.63 18.25 -10.12
CA ILE A 314 26.05 18.24 -9.70
C ILE A 314 26.24 17.38 -8.46
N SER A 315 25.41 17.54 -7.43
CA SER A 315 25.56 16.78 -6.18
C SER A 315 25.35 15.26 -6.36
N TYR A 316 24.49 14.88 -7.31
CA TYR A 316 24.17 13.50 -7.68
C TYR A 316 25.30 12.85 -8.49
N PHE A 317 25.81 13.56 -9.51
CA PHE A 317 26.91 13.07 -10.36
C PHE A 317 28.32 13.37 -9.83
N ALA A 318 28.48 14.00 -8.67
CA ALA A 318 29.78 14.36 -8.08
C ALA A 318 30.76 13.18 -7.89
N SER A 319 30.26 11.95 -7.78
CA SER A 319 31.06 10.72 -7.72
C SER A 319 31.32 10.06 -9.09
N LYS A 320 30.68 10.53 -10.18
CA LYS A 320 30.90 9.99 -11.52
C LYS A 320 32.26 10.46 -12.07
N PRO A 321 33.15 9.57 -12.56
CA PRO A 321 34.41 9.96 -13.16
C PRO A 321 34.18 10.90 -14.35
N GLY A 322 35.09 11.86 -14.55
CA GLY A 322 34.97 12.85 -15.63
C GLY A 322 33.94 13.95 -15.38
N THR A 323 33.35 14.02 -14.18
CA THR A 323 32.52 15.16 -13.78
C THR A 323 33.40 16.36 -13.43
N ARG A 324 33.08 17.51 -14.02
CA ARG A 324 33.78 18.78 -13.80
C ARG A 324 32.77 19.92 -13.67
N LEU A 325 33.11 20.91 -12.85
CA LEU A 325 32.34 22.14 -12.74
C LEU A 325 33.03 23.27 -13.49
N ILE A 326 32.26 24.03 -14.26
CA ILE A 326 32.67 25.25 -14.93
C ILE A 326 31.88 26.39 -14.31
N ILE A 327 32.59 27.42 -13.83
CA ILE A 327 32.01 28.57 -13.14
C ILE A 327 32.16 29.81 -14.02
N ASN A 328 31.04 30.35 -14.47
CA ASN A 328 30.98 31.56 -15.28
C ASN A 328 31.06 32.82 -14.41
N ASN A 329 32.14 33.59 -14.58
CA ASN A 329 32.32 34.85 -13.90
C ASN A 329 31.72 36.01 -14.73
N LEU A 330 30.39 36.16 -14.63
CA LEU A 330 29.62 37.23 -15.26
C LEU A 330 29.88 38.62 -14.64
N GLY A 331 30.37 38.67 -13.40
CA GLY A 331 30.43 39.91 -12.60
C GLY A 331 31.70 40.75 -12.76
N SER A 332 32.80 40.20 -13.25
CA SER A 332 34.11 40.87 -13.26
C SER A 332 34.33 41.82 -14.45
N ASN A 333 33.36 42.70 -14.73
CA ASN A 333 33.53 43.84 -15.66
C ASN A 333 34.37 44.97 -15.02
N SER A 334 35.54 44.62 -14.48
CA SER A 334 36.51 45.58 -13.95
C SER A 334 37.28 46.22 -15.11
N ASN A 335 36.83 47.39 -15.55
CA ASN A 335 37.52 48.25 -16.54
C ASN A 335 38.89 48.80 -16.05
N SER A 336 39.39 48.35 -14.90
CA SER A 336 40.72 48.63 -14.36
C SER A 336 41.77 47.77 -15.07
N GLY A 337 42.40 48.32 -16.11
CA GLY A 337 43.38 47.64 -16.97
C GLY A 337 44.74 47.32 -16.35
N GLY A 338 44.78 46.76 -15.13
CA GLY A 338 46.01 46.32 -14.48
C GLY A 338 45.75 45.30 -13.36
N GLY A 339 46.28 44.08 -13.51
CA GLY A 339 46.32 43.08 -12.43
C GLY A 339 45.45 41.82 -12.55
N ALA A 340 45.04 41.42 -13.76
CA ALA A 340 44.10 40.30 -13.98
C ALA A 340 44.50 38.96 -13.31
N GLN A 341 45.80 38.63 -13.23
CA GLN A 341 46.25 37.36 -12.61
C GLN A 341 46.23 37.36 -11.08
N SER A 342 46.37 38.50 -10.41
CA SER A 342 46.45 38.57 -8.94
C SER A 342 45.07 38.61 -8.25
N ALA A 343 44.03 39.00 -8.98
CA ALA A 343 42.64 38.93 -8.50
C ALA A 343 42.04 37.51 -8.63
N ALA A 344 42.56 36.68 -9.53
CA ALA A 344 42.07 35.33 -9.75
C ALA A 344 42.27 34.45 -8.50
N THR A 345 43.46 34.46 -7.90
CA THR A 345 43.82 33.60 -6.76
C THR A 345 43.07 33.94 -5.48
N SER A 346 42.81 35.21 -5.19
CA SER A 346 41.99 35.60 -4.02
C SER A 346 40.49 35.30 -4.21
N SER A 347 40.03 35.16 -5.45
CA SER A 347 38.64 34.76 -5.75
C SER A 347 38.37 33.25 -5.59
N THR A 348 39.36 32.36 -5.79
CA THR A 348 39.11 30.91 -5.75
C THR A 348 38.72 30.41 -4.36
N ALA A 349 39.29 30.99 -3.29
CA ALA A 349 38.97 30.61 -1.92
C ALA A 349 37.55 31.04 -1.47
N SER A 350 37.05 32.17 -1.95
CA SER A 350 35.66 32.58 -1.67
C SER A 350 34.67 31.78 -2.51
N ILE A 351 35.01 31.49 -3.78
CA ILE A 351 34.21 30.62 -4.66
C ILE A 351 34.11 29.20 -4.08
N SER A 352 35.19 28.61 -3.55
CA SER A 352 35.12 27.26 -2.97
C SER A 352 34.18 27.17 -1.78
N ALA A 353 34.20 28.15 -0.87
CA ALA A 353 33.30 28.19 0.29
C ALA A 353 31.82 28.44 -0.10
N VAL A 354 31.56 29.25 -1.14
CA VAL A 354 30.21 29.42 -1.70
C VAL A 354 29.74 28.15 -2.38
N LEU A 355 30.61 27.49 -3.15
CA LEU A 355 30.30 26.23 -3.83
C LEU A 355 30.00 25.11 -2.83
N GLU A 356 30.83 24.92 -1.80
CA GLU A 356 30.60 23.95 -0.73
C GLU A 356 29.24 24.19 -0.04
N GLY A 357 28.88 25.46 0.19
CA GLY A 357 27.56 25.83 0.71
C GLY A 357 26.40 25.59 -0.26
N ALA A 358 26.64 25.65 -1.57
CA ALA A 358 25.62 25.43 -2.60
C ALA A 358 25.37 23.95 -2.88
N ILE A 359 26.40 23.17 -3.27
CA ILE A 359 26.26 21.74 -3.60
C ILE A 359 26.27 20.83 -2.36
N GLY A 360 26.91 21.26 -1.27
CA GLY A 360 27.08 20.51 -0.04
C GLY A 360 28.48 19.88 0.08
N SER A 361 28.98 19.80 1.31
CA SER A 361 30.36 19.36 1.62
C SER A 361 30.71 17.98 1.05
N ALA A 362 29.80 17.00 1.13
CA ALA A 362 30.05 15.66 0.59
C ALA A 362 30.24 15.64 -0.94
N ALA A 363 29.44 16.42 -1.69
CA ALA A 363 29.59 16.54 -3.14
C ALA A 363 30.87 17.31 -3.51
N PHE A 364 31.17 18.40 -2.79
CA PHE A 364 32.39 19.17 -2.97
C PHE A 364 33.66 18.36 -2.68
N GLN A 365 33.65 17.55 -1.61
CA GLN A 365 34.74 16.63 -1.28
C GLN A 365 34.94 15.57 -2.37
N ARG A 366 33.87 14.96 -2.91
CA ARG A 366 33.95 13.99 -4.01
C ARG A 366 34.58 14.60 -5.28
N LEU A 367 34.13 15.79 -5.71
CA LEU A 367 34.72 16.50 -6.84
C LEU A 367 36.20 16.86 -6.61
N THR A 368 36.53 17.28 -5.38
CA THR A 368 37.92 17.61 -4.99
C THR A 368 38.80 16.37 -4.99
N GLN A 369 38.31 15.25 -4.46
CA GLN A 369 39.01 13.96 -4.42
C GLN A 369 39.27 13.44 -5.84
N GLN A 370 38.28 13.48 -6.73
CA GLN A 370 38.48 13.12 -8.14
C GLN A 370 39.59 13.94 -8.82
N CYS A 371 39.68 15.24 -8.53
CA CYS A 371 40.78 16.07 -9.05
C CYS A 371 42.13 15.73 -8.41
N ALA A 372 42.16 15.46 -7.10
CA ALA A 372 43.37 15.04 -6.39
C ALA A 372 43.91 13.70 -6.90
N ASP A 373 43.03 12.72 -7.11
CA ASP A 373 43.36 11.40 -7.65
C ASP A 373 43.96 11.51 -9.06
N THR A 374 43.33 12.31 -9.96
CA THR A 374 43.91 12.59 -11.29
C THR A 374 45.26 13.31 -11.21
N SER A 375 45.42 14.25 -10.29
CA SER A 375 46.66 15.05 -10.17
C SER A 375 47.83 14.25 -9.58
N SER A 376 47.56 13.35 -8.63
CA SER A 376 48.57 12.58 -7.90
C SER A 376 49.41 11.68 -8.81
N ARG A 377 48.86 11.24 -9.94
CA ARG A 377 49.46 10.25 -10.85
C ARG A 377 50.38 10.90 -11.88
N THR A 378 49.98 12.02 -12.45
CA THR A 378 50.80 12.84 -13.37
C THR A 378 52.02 13.45 -12.68
N ARG A 379 51.91 13.72 -11.37
CA ARG A 379 52.96 14.36 -10.55
C ARG A 379 54.25 13.54 -10.39
N ARG A 380 54.31 12.30 -10.86
CA ARG A 380 55.54 11.46 -10.76
C ARG A 380 56.65 11.89 -11.72
N GLU A 381 56.38 12.75 -12.70
CA GLU A 381 57.36 13.18 -13.71
C GLU A 381 57.74 14.66 -13.65
N SER A 382 57.01 15.50 -12.88
CA SER A 382 57.35 16.92 -12.67
C SER A 382 57.10 17.36 -11.22
N ILE A 383 58.18 17.51 -10.44
CA ILE A 383 58.08 17.65 -8.97
C ILE A 383 57.80 19.10 -8.50
N ASP A 384 58.19 20.12 -9.28
CA ASP A 384 58.34 21.50 -8.77
C ASP A 384 57.28 22.54 -9.22
N ALA A 385 56.19 22.13 -9.89
CA ALA A 385 55.07 23.03 -10.20
C ALA A 385 54.03 23.04 -9.06
N LEU A 386 53.80 24.20 -8.46
CA LEU A 386 52.97 24.38 -7.27
C LEU A 386 51.45 24.26 -7.52
N ASN A 387 50.77 23.89 -6.42
CA ASN A 387 49.33 24.02 -6.15
C ASN A 387 48.38 22.99 -6.80
N SER A 388 47.42 22.55 -6.00
CA SER A 388 46.33 21.65 -6.41
C SER A 388 45.49 22.29 -7.52
N VAL A 389 45.33 21.59 -8.65
CA VAL A 389 44.37 21.97 -9.69
C VAL A 389 42.97 22.03 -9.05
N PRO A 390 42.28 23.19 -9.05
CA PRO A 390 40.99 23.31 -8.39
C PRO A 390 39.93 22.41 -9.05
N PRO A 391 38.92 21.94 -8.31
CA PRO A 391 37.86 21.07 -8.85
C PRO A 391 36.90 21.78 -9.82
N PHE A 392 37.14 23.07 -10.11
CA PHE A 392 36.33 23.89 -10.98
C PHE A 392 37.19 24.78 -11.89
N PHE A 393 36.67 25.06 -13.08
CA PHE A 393 37.29 25.95 -14.06
C PHE A 393 36.54 27.28 -14.10
N ALA A 394 37.25 28.38 -13.83
CA ALA A 394 36.68 29.72 -14.02
C ALA A 394 36.75 30.11 -15.50
N ILE A 395 35.62 30.56 -16.06
CA ILE A 395 35.52 31.10 -17.41
C ILE A 395 34.79 32.44 -17.39
N SER A 396 35.13 33.33 -18.33
CA SER A 396 34.29 34.48 -18.65
C SER A 396 33.75 34.34 -20.07
N THR A 397 32.50 33.86 -20.20
CA THR A 397 31.82 33.75 -21.50
C THR A 397 31.72 35.08 -22.27
N PRO A 398 31.50 36.26 -21.65
CA PRO A 398 31.58 37.53 -22.37
C PRO A 398 32.97 37.81 -22.97
N MET A 399 34.05 37.38 -22.31
CA MET A 399 35.40 37.51 -22.85
C MET A 399 35.68 36.49 -23.96
N ALA A 400 35.15 35.27 -23.86
CA ALA A 400 35.24 34.25 -24.90
C ALA A 400 34.55 34.71 -26.20
N LEU A 401 33.31 35.22 -26.11
CA LEU A 401 32.60 35.80 -27.26
C LEU A 401 33.34 37.02 -27.85
N ARG A 402 33.90 37.90 -27.00
CA ARG A 402 34.74 39.02 -27.46
C ARG A 402 36.02 38.52 -28.14
N ALA A 403 36.66 37.47 -27.64
CA ALA A 403 37.83 36.86 -28.28
C ALA A 403 37.49 36.36 -29.69
N ASN A 404 36.39 35.61 -29.87
CA ASN A 404 35.98 35.14 -31.20
C ASN A 404 35.64 36.33 -32.13
N SER A 405 35.05 37.41 -31.61
CA SER A 405 34.82 38.63 -32.39
C SER A 405 36.12 39.34 -32.80
N ALA A 406 37.12 39.38 -31.92
CA ALA A 406 38.44 39.95 -32.20
C ALA A 406 39.23 39.09 -33.19
N LEU A 407 39.10 37.76 -33.12
CA LEU A 407 39.67 36.82 -34.08
C LEU A 407 39.08 37.02 -35.48
N ARG A 408 37.74 37.16 -35.61
CA ARG A 408 37.10 37.53 -36.88
C ARG A 408 37.62 38.86 -37.43
N GLN A 409 37.81 39.86 -36.57
CA GLN A 409 38.42 41.15 -36.96
C GLN A 409 39.88 41.01 -37.40
N ALA A 410 40.68 40.18 -36.72
CA ALA A 410 42.08 39.92 -37.06
C ALA A 410 42.21 39.23 -38.42
N LEU A 411 41.37 38.22 -38.67
CA LEU A 411 41.33 37.48 -39.92
C LEU A 411 40.84 38.36 -41.08
N ALA A 412 39.81 39.19 -40.88
CA ALA A 412 39.36 40.15 -41.87
C ALA A 412 40.40 41.26 -42.15
N ALA A 413 41.13 41.71 -41.12
CA ALA A 413 42.19 42.69 -41.24
C ALA A 413 43.44 42.13 -41.95
N GLY A 414 43.73 40.84 -41.85
CA GLY A 414 44.86 40.20 -42.52
C GLY A 414 44.83 40.30 -44.06
N HIS A 415 43.67 40.60 -44.65
CA HIS A 415 43.51 40.86 -46.08
C HIS A 415 43.53 42.36 -46.46
N ALA A 416 43.55 43.27 -45.49
CA ALA A 416 43.54 44.73 -45.71
C ALA A 416 44.92 45.33 -45.36
N SER A 417 45.59 45.94 -46.34
CA SER A 417 47.00 46.35 -46.25
C SER A 417 47.37 47.14 -44.97
N GLU A 418 48.50 46.73 -44.37
CA GLU A 418 49.11 47.08 -43.06
C GLU A 418 49.23 48.56 -42.62
N ARG A 419 48.69 49.55 -43.35
CA ARG A 419 48.96 50.96 -43.05
C ARG A 419 48.01 51.52 -41.97
N GLU A 420 48.61 51.82 -40.82
CA GLU A 420 48.12 52.73 -39.78
C GLU A 420 46.89 52.28 -38.96
N ARG A 421 47.00 51.16 -38.23
CA ARG A 421 46.09 50.86 -37.10
C ARG A 421 46.86 50.61 -35.81
N SER A 422 46.63 51.47 -34.82
CA SER A 422 47.19 51.38 -33.47
C SER A 422 46.47 50.29 -32.66
N GLY A 423 46.94 49.05 -32.80
CA GLY A 423 46.43 47.89 -32.07
C GLY A 423 46.39 46.67 -32.97
N ASN A 424 47.28 45.72 -32.73
CA ASN A 424 47.25 44.43 -33.41
C ASN A 424 46.02 43.63 -32.94
N PRO A 425 45.08 43.28 -33.83
CA PRO A 425 43.88 42.55 -33.44
C PRO A 425 44.21 41.13 -32.98
N TRP A 426 45.35 40.56 -33.36
CA TRP A 426 45.85 39.28 -32.85
C TRP A 426 46.25 39.34 -31.37
N ASP A 427 46.88 40.43 -30.92
CA ASP A 427 47.22 40.61 -29.49
C ASP A 427 45.95 40.80 -28.66
N THR A 428 44.95 41.48 -29.22
CA THR A 428 43.62 41.63 -28.61
C THR A 428 42.90 40.28 -28.51
N PHE A 429 42.96 39.45 -29.55
CA PHE A 429 42.45 38.07 -29.50
C PHE A 429 43.19 37.23 -28.44
N ALA A 430 44.53 37.19 -28.49
CA ALA A 430 45.33 36.35 -27.59
C ALA A 430 45.13 36.71 -26.11
N THR A 431 45.08 38.02 -25.80
CA THR A 431 44.80 38.49 -24.43
C THR A 431 43.38 38.13 -23.97
N LEU A 432 42.36 38.33 -24.80
CA LEU A 432 40.97 37.96 -24.48
C LEU A 432 40.77 36.45 -24.37
N TYR A 433 41.38 35.67 -25.26
CA TYR A 433 41.28 34.20 -25.27
C TYR A 433 41.92 33.61 -24.01
N ASN A 434 43.16 34.01 -23.69
CA ASN A 434 43.86 33.56 -22.49
C ASN A 434 43.15 34.01 -21.20
N ALA A 435 42.62 35.23 -21.16
CA ALA A 435 41.85 35.72 -20.00
C ALA A 435 40.44 35.11 -19.90
N SER A 436 39.87 34.59 -20.99
CA SER A 436 38.56 33.95 -20.96
C SER A 436 38.57 32.57 -20.30
N GLY A 437 39.69 31.83 -20.36
CA GLY A 437 39.76 30.43 -19.94
C GLY A 437 39.21 29.41 -20.96
N LEU A 438 38.72 29.85 -22.13
CA LEU A 438 38.16 28.98 -23.16
C LEU A 438 39.17 27.93 -23.66
N GLY A 439 40.45 28.30 -23.78
CA GLY A 439 41.52 27.39 -24.19
C GLY A 439 41.68 26.19 -23.27
N SER A 440 41.61 26.39 -21.94
CA SER A 440 41.68 25.30 -20.97
C SER A 440 40.47 24.36 -21.04
N ILE A 441 39.28 24.86 -21.39
CA ILE A 441 38.11 24.01 -21.64
C ILE A 441 38.29 23.21 -22.93
N LYS A 442 38.79 23.84 -24.01
CA LYS A 442 39.06 23.15 -25.28
C LYS A 442 40.08 22.03 -25.09
N GLU A 443 41.19 22.31 -24.40
CA GLU A 443 42.22 21.33 -24.02
C GLU A 443 41.65 20.17 -23.18
N LEU A 444 40.75 20.46 -22.25
CA LEU A 444 40.10 19.44 -21.42
C LEU A 444 39.05 18.61 -22.20
N ILE A 445 38.41 19.19 -23.23
CA ILE A 445 37.52 18.44 -24.15
C ILE A 445 38.32 17.57 -25.12
N THR A 446 39.49 18.02 -25.61
CA THR A 446 40.36 17.21 -26.49
C THR A 446 41.12 16.13 -25.71
N HIS A 447 41.57 16.48 -24.51
CA HIS A 447 42.28 15.60 -23.59
C HIS A 447 41.52 15.52 -22.26
N PRO A 448 40.34 14.86 -22.24
CA PRO A 448 39.67 14.59 -20.97
C PRO A 448 40.64 13.74 -20.15
N LEU A 449 41.02 14.25 -18.96
CA LEU A 449 42.03 13.70 -18.04
C LEU A 449 41.63 12.36 -17.39
N LEU A 450 40.80 11.60 -18.09
CA LEU A 450 40.42 10.22 -17.84
C LEU A 450 41.51 9.21 -18.23
N SER A 451 42.70 9.67 -18.64
CA SER A 451 43.95 8.89 -18.70
C SER A 451 44.47 8.53 -17.29
N LEU A 452 43.58 7.94 -16.49
CA LEU A 452 43.78 7.46 -15.13
C LEU A 452 44.61 6.16 -15.11
N SER A 453 45.56 5.98 -16.04
CA SER A 453 46.10 4.69 -16.45
C SER A 453 46.52 3.83 -15.24
N VAL A 454 45.78 2.74 -14.99
CA VAL A 454 45.92 1.89 -13.79
C VAL A 454 47.23 1.08 -13.79
N SER A 455 47.99 1.15 -14.88
CA SER A 455 49.23 0.47 -15.29
C SER A 455 50.42 0.44 -14.30
N GLY A 456 50.28 0.95 -13.08
CA GLY A 456 51.38 1.10 -12.11
C GLY A 456 51.90 -0.19 -11.47
N ILE A 457 51.27 -1.35 -11.72
CA ILE A 457 51.62 -2.63 -11.06
C ILE A 457 52.07 -3.73 -12.06
N ALA A 458 51.79 -3.60 -13.37
CA ALA A 458 52.00 -4.68 -14.34
C ALA A 458 52.96 -4.37 -15.52
N ARG A 459 53.45 -3.12 -15.68
CA ARG A 459 54.22 -2.71 -16.88
C ARG A 459 55.76 -2.77 -16.78
N SER A 460 56.35 -3.31 -15.70
CA SER A 460 57.80 -3.22 -15.46
C SER A 460 58.70 -4.20 -16.23
N SER A 461 58.24 -4.81 -17.33
CA SER A 461 59.00 -5.87 -18.03
C SER A 461 58.83 -5.99 -19.55
N PHE A 462 58.07 -5.11 -20.22
CA PHE A 462 57.93 -5.14 -21.68
C PHE A 462 58.70 -4.02 -22.38
N ASP A 463 59.43 -4.39 -23.43
CA ASP A 463 60.49 -3.60 -24.06
C ASP A 463 59.97 -2.46 -24.95
N SER A 464 60.85 -1.48 -25.20
CA SER A 464 60.54 -0.05 -25.29
C SER A 464 60.35 0.51 -26.71
N SER A 465 60.11 -0.31 -27.73
CA SER A 465 60.31 0.07 -29.14
C SER A 465 59.07 0.20 -30.04
N VAL A 466 57.85 0.06 -29.51
CA VAL A 466 56.61 0.27 -30.30
C VAL A 466 55.97 1.63 -29.96
N PRO A 467 55.84 2.57 -30.92
CA PRO A 467 55.05 3.78 -30.72
C PRO A 467 53.59 3.37 -30.51
N SER A 468 53.10 3.55 -29.28
CA SER A 468 51.89 2.89 -28.80
C SER A 468 50.68 3.82 -28.81
N ASP A 469 49.59 3.35 -29.40
CA ASP A 469 48.25 3.96 -29.35
C ASP A 469 47.64 3.86 -27.94
N ASN A 470 48.27 4.50 -26.96
CA ASN A 470 47.81 4.52 -25.56
C ASN A 470 46.43 5.18 -25.41
N SER A 471 46.00 5.99 -26.39
CA SER A 471 44.68 6.63 -26.44
C SER A 471 43.50 5.65 -26.42
N ALA A 472 43.66 4.45 -27.02
CA ALA A 472 42.65 3.41 -27.03
C ALA A 472 42.52 2.74 -25.64
N ALA A 473 43.65 2.47 -24.98
CA ALA A 473 43.69 1.92 -23.63
C ALA A 473 43.07 2.89 -22.59
N ASP A 474 43.38 4.19 -22.69
CA ASP A 474 42.79 5.22 -21.83
C ASP A 474 41.27 5.36 -22.07
N ALA A 475 40.81 5.31 -23.33
CA ALA A 475 39.38 5.33 -23.64
C ALA A 475 38.63 4.12 -23.06
N ALA A 476 39.20 2.92 -23.21
CA ALA A 476 38.66 1.69 -22.61
C ALA A 476 38.56 1.81 -21.08
N GLN A 477 39.63 2.28 -20.42
CA GLN A 477 39.61 2.43 -18.96
C GLN A 477 38.58 3.45 -18.48
N SER A 478 38.39 4.57 -19.21
CA SER A 478 37.38 5.57 -18.86
C SER A 478 35.95 5.03 -18.96
N ALA A 479 35.65 4.24 -19.99
CA ALA A 479 34.35 3.63 -20.19
C ALA A 479 34.08 2.55 -19.12
N LEU A 480 35.11 1.78 -18.72
CA LEU A 480 35.01 0.84 -17.60
C LEU A 480 34.70 1.56 -16.27
N GLN A 481 35.37 2.68 -15.96
CA GLN A 481 35.07 3.46 -14.76
C GLN A 481 33.65 4.05 -14.78
N ALA A 482 33.18 4.54 -15.93
CA ALA A 482 31.82 5.06 -16.08
C ALA A 482 30.75 3.96 -15.93
N ALA A 483 31.00 2.75 -16.45
CA ALA A 483 30.13 1.60 -16.29
C ALA A 483 30.09 1.10 -14.83
N LEU A 484 31.25 1.03 -14.16
CA LEU A 484 31.37 0.64 -12.75
C LEU A 484 30.63 1.66 -11.85
N PHE A 485 30.79 2.96 -12.10
CA PHE A 485 30.02 4.00 -11.42
C PHE A 485 28.50 3.83 -11.63
N THR A 486 28.07 3.58 -12.87
CA THR A 486 26.64 3.37 -13.19
C THR A 486 26.10 2.15 -12.43
N ALA A 487 26.87 1.08 -12.32
CA ALA A 487 26.49 -0.12 -11.57
C ALA A 487 26.44 0.10 -10.05
N GLN A 488 27.40 0.84 -9.48
CA GLN A 488 27.35 1.24 -8.06
C GLN A 488 26.12 2.10 -7.78
N HIS A 489 25.84 3.10 -8.61
CA HIS A 489 24.71 3.98 -8.38
C HIS A 489 23.37 3.25 -8.55
N ALA A 490 23.22 2.40 -9.57
CA ALA A 490 22.02 1.58 -9.73
C ALA A 490 21.81 0.64 -8.53
N ARG A 491 22.89 0.11 -7.94
CA ARG A 491 22.83 -0.68 -6.69
C ARG A 491 22.38 0.15 -5.49
N ASP A 492 22.86 1.38 -5.32
CA ASP A 492 22.45 2.27 -4.23
C ASP A 492 20.98 2.73 -4.42
N GLU A 493 20.55 2.96 -5.67
CA GLU A 493 19.15 3.23 -6.06
C GLU A 493 18.25 2.03 -5.71
N VAL A 494 18.66 0.80 -6.03
CA VAL A 494 17.98 -0.44 -5.61
C VAL A 494 17.90 -0.56 -4.09
N ARG A 495 18.99 -0.26 -3.34
CA ARG A 495 18.97 -0.30 -1.87
C ARG A 495 18.00 0.71 -1.28
N SER A 496 17.94 1.92 -1.83
CA SER A 496 16.95 2.93 -1.44
C SER A 496 15.53 2.45 -1.71
N ALA A 497 15.26 1.88 -2.89
CA ALA A 497 13.95 1.35 -3.26
C ALA A 497 13.53 0.14 -2.41
N ILE A 498 14.47 -0.73 -1.99
CA ILE A 498 14.21 -1.81 -1.02
C ILE A 498 13.80 -1.21 0.34
N ALA A 499 14.55 -0.23 0.85
CA ALA A 499 14.26 0.40 2.15
C ALA A 499 12.90 1.12 2.16
N GLU A 500 12.57 1.83 1.08
CA GLU A 500 11.28 2.47 0.86
C GLU A 500 10.14 1.43 0.83
N ALA A 501 10.31 0.33 0.11
CA ALA A 501 9.33 -0.76 0.06
C ALA A 501 9.13 -1.46 1.41
N TYR A 502 10.14 -1.54 2.29
CA TYR A 502 9.96 -2.02 3.66
C TYR A 502 9.15 -1.04 4.52
N GLU A 503 9.31 0.27 4.36
CA GLU A 503 8.44 1.25 5.04
C GLU A 503 7.01 1.20 4.49
N GLU A 504 6.79 0.95 3.19
CA GLU A 504 5.44 0.66 2.67
C GLU A 504 4.80 -0.54 3.40
N VAL A 505 5.52 -1.69 3.46
CA VAL A 505 5.09 -2.91 4.18
C VAL A 505 4.75 -2.60 5.64
N ARG A 506 5.60 -1.83 6.33
CA ARG A 506 5.39 -1.41 7.71
C ARG A 506 4.13 -0.55 7.88
N THR A 507 3.84 0.35 6.94
CA THR A 507 2.60 1.15 6.97
C THR A 507 1.35 0.31 6.73
N ALA A 508 1.43 -0.72 5.87
CA ALA A 508 0.33 -1.67 5.66
C ALA A 508 0.09 -2.57 6.88
N GLU A 509 1.15 -3.10 7.52
CA GLU A 509 1.07 -3.81 8.81
C GLU A 509 0.44 -2.92 9.91
N GLY A 510 0.82 -1.64 9.97
CA GLY A 510 0.25 -0.64 10.89
C GLY A 510 -1.24 -0.36 10.64
N ALA A 511 -1.65 -0.23 9.38
CA ALA A 511 -3.07 -0.07 9.02
C ALA A 511 -3.88 -1.34 9.36
N ALA A 512 -3.34 -2.53 9.09
CA ALA A 512 -4.01 -3.79 9.41
C ALA A 512 -4.21 -4.00 10.92
N THR A 513 -3.19 -3.71 11.73
CA THR A 513 -3.29 -3.79 13.20
C THR A 513 -4.26 -2.75 13.78
N MET A 514 -4.32 -1.55 13.19
CA MET A 514 -5.30 -0.53 13.56
C MET A 514 -6.75 -0.98 13.26
N LEU A 515 -7.02 -1.48 12.05
CA LEU A 515 -8.35 -1.97 11.65
C LEU A 515 -8.84 -3.13 12.52
N GLU A 516 -7.98 -4.12 12.82
CA GLU A 516 -8.34 -5.23 13.71
C GLU A 516 -8.62 -4.75 15.13
N ARG A 517 -7.78 -3.86 15.68
CA ARG A 517 -7.93 -3.36 17.05
C ARG A 517 -9.17 -2.49 17.22
N GLU A 518 -9.49 -1.63 16.24
CA GLU A 518 -10.72 -0.83 16.26
C GLU A 518 -11.96 -1.73 16.16
N ALA A 519 -11.97 -2.71 15.25
CA ALA A 519 -13.07 -3.65 15.10
C ALA A 519 -13.30 -4.49 16.36
N GLN A 520 -12.24 -5.00 17.00
CA GLN A 520 -12.35 -5.75 18.26
C GLN A 520 -12.86 -4.89 19.43
N ALA A 521 -12.37 -3.66 19.56
CA ALA A 521 -12.80 -2.75 20.61
C ALA A 521 -14.30 -2.39 20.47
N GLN A 522 -14.76 -2.07 19.26
CA GLN A 522 -16.15 -1.73 18.99
C GLN A 522 -17.07 -2.96 19.06
N MET A 523 -16.58 -4.15 18.69
CA MET A 523 -17.31 -5.40 18.90
C MET A 523 -17.57 -5.65 20.39
N ALA A 524 -16.57 -5.44 21.25
CA ALA A 524 -16.73 -5.55 22.70
C ALA A 524 -17.70 -4.50 23.25
N GLU A 525 -17.56 -3.22 22.85
CA GLU A 525 -18.47 -2.13 23.27
C GLU A 525 -19.93 -2.42 22.86
N LEU A 526 -20.17 -2.87 21.62
CA LEU A 526 -21.52 -3.19 21.14
C LEU A 526 -22.10 -4.44 21.82
N ALA A 527 -21.29 -5.46 22.09
CA ALA A 527 -21.73 -6.65 22.83
C ALA A 527 -22.13 -6.29 24.28
N GLU A 528 -21.30 -5.52 24.99
CA GLU A 528 -21.59 -5.02 26.33
C GLU A 528 -22.83 -4.10 26.35
N ARG A 529 -22.98 -3.24 25.35
CA ARG A 529 -24.14 -2.35 25.20
C ARG A 529 -25.45 -3.12 25.02
N ILE A 530 -25.48 -4.12 24.14
CA ILE A 530 -26.71 -4.81 23.73
C ILE A 530 -27.15 -5.86 24.77
N LEU A 531 -26.20 -6.60 25.35
CA LEU A 531 -26.49 -7.57 26.42
C LEU A 531 -26.62 -6.89 27.79
N GLY A 532 -26.07 -5.68 27.93
CA GLY A 532 -26.00 -4.90 29.16
C GLY A 532 -24.86 -5.34 30.08
N GLU A 533 -24.45 -4.44 30.99
CA GLU A 533 -23.37 -4.64 31.98
C GLU A 533 -23.51 -5.89 32.89
N SER A 534 -24.61 -6.65 32.85
CA SER A 534 -24.92 -7.64 33.88
C SER A 534 -23.96 -8.84 33.95
N ASN A 535 -23.16 -9.10 32.90
CA ASN A 535 -22.18 -10.20 32.88
C ASN A 535 -20.78 -9.82 32.35
N ALA A 536 -20.55 -8.61 31.85
CA ALA A 536 -19.30 -8.23 31.17
C ALA A 536 -18.06 -8.14 32.09
N ALA A 537 -18.23 -8.20 33.41
CA ALA A 537 -17.15 -8.16 34.41
C ALA A 537 -16.24 -9.41 34.43
N ALA A 538 -16.39 -10.33 33.47
CA ALA A 538 -15.44 -11.40 33.19
C ALA A 538 -14.76 -11.16 31.82
N PRO A 539 -13.82 -10.20 31.71
CA PRO A 539 -13.09 -9.98 30.47
C PRO A 539 -12.22 -11.19 30.11
N VAL A 540 -12.55 -11.83 28.99
CA VAL A 540 -11.64 -12.54 28.05
C VAL A 540 -10.50 -13.36 28.70
N MET A 541 -10.80 -14.16 29.74
CA MET A 541 -9.89 -15.21 30.23
C MET A 541 -10.04 -16.51 29.41
N TRP A 542 -9.93 -16.40 28.08
CA TRP A 542 -10.00 -17.55 27.16
C TRP A 542 -8.88 -17.58 26.11
N GLN A 543 -8.04 -16.54 26.04
CA GLN A 543 -6.94 -16.44 25.07
C GLN A 543 -5.53 -16.58 25.71
N GLU A 544 -5.47 -16.73 27.04
CA GLU A 544 -4.22 -16.87 27.82
C GLU A 544 -3.95 -18.31 28.31
N ILE A 545 -4.74 -19.30 27.87
CA ILE A 545 -4.64 -20.70 28.36
C ILE A 545 -3.71 -21.57 27.49
N GLU A 546 -3.33 -21.14 26.28
CA GLU A 546 -2.41 -21.93 25.42
C GLU A 546 -0.92 -21.64 25.69
N ASP A 547 -0.55 -20.44 26.16
CA ASP A 547 0.86 -20.05 26.42
C ASP A 547 1.05 -19.49 27.84
N GLY A 548 1.36 -20.34 28.83
CA GLY A 548 1.61 -19.82 30.20
C GLY A 548 1.85 -20.81 31.34
N LYS A 549 2.96 -21.57 31.33
CA LYS A 549 3.51 -22.12 32.59
C LYS A 549 4.17 -21.00 33.40
N GLY A 550 3.38 -20.26 34.19
CA GLY A 550 3.86 -19.21 35.09
C GLY A 550 3.36 -19.43 36.52
N GLU A 551 4.25 -19.89 37.42
CA GLU A 551 3.88 -20.07 38.83
C GLU A 551 3.73 -18.72 39.57
N GLY A 552 2.52 -18.48 40.05
CA GLY A 552 2.26 -17.96 41.40
C GLY A 552 2.90 -16.65 41.84
N HIS A 553 2.09 -15.59 41.89
CA HIS A 553 2.09 -14.69 43.05
C HIS A 553 0.69 -14.10 43.34
N LYS A 554 -0.02 -14.67 44.32
CA LYS A 554 -1.26 -14.09 44.84
C LYS A 554 -0.93 -13.06 45.93
N ARG A 555 -0.98 -11.77 45.60
CA ARG A 555 -1.17 -10.69 46.58
C ARG A 555 -2.41 -9.89 46.21
N GLY A 556 -3.48 -10.08 46.97
CA GLY A 556 -4.71 -9.30 46.79
C GLY A 556 -4.56 -7.91 47.42
N LEU A 557 -5.00 -6.88 46.72
CA LEU A 557 -5.15 -5.52 47.26
C LEU A 557 -6.47 -4.90 46.76
N HIS A 558 -7.21 -4.34 47.71
CA HIS A 558 -8.30 -3.34 47.63
C HIS A 558 -9.33 -3.47 46.47
N GLY A 559 -10.58 -3.83 46.74
CA GLY A 559 -11.42 -3.13 47.73
C GLY A 559 -12.06 -1.85 47.18
N GLY A 560 -12.35 -1.77 45.87
CA GLY A 560 -13.17 -0.70 45.29
C GLY A 560 -14.64 -0.86 45.65
N THR A 561 -15.17 0.02 46.49
CA THR A 561 -16.61 0.06 46.80
C THR A 561 -17.39 0.58 45.60
N ASN A 562 -18.00 -0.33 44.83
CA ASN A 562 -19.00 0.04 43.83
C ASN A 562 -20.14 0.82 44.50
N VAL A 563 -20.20 2.13 44.25
CA VAL A 563 -21.29 2.99 44.69
C VAL A 563 -22.54 2.54 43.95
N GLY A 564 -23.36 1.74 44.62
CA GLY A 564 -24.62 1.23 44.09
C GLY A 564 -25.62 2.36 43.90
N VAL A 565 -25.50 3.09 42.79
CA VAL A 565 -26.53 4.01 42.30
C VAL A 565 -27.83 3.21 42.23
N ARG A 566 -28.82 3.60 43.05
CA ARG A 566 -30.14 2.97 43.05
C ARG A 566 -30.82 3.22 41.71
N ARG A 567 -30.60 2.32 40.75
CA ARG A 567 -31.40 2.19 39.52
C ARG A 567 -32.87 2.22 39.91
N ARG A 568 -33.63 3.15 39.32
CA ARG A 568 -35.07 3.29 39.57
C ARG A 568 -35.78 2.03 39.08
N ALA A 569 -36.99 1.77 39.56
CA ALA A 569 -37.72 0.57 39.18
C ALA A 569 -37.95 0.47 37.64
N GLY A 570 -38.06 1.60 36.94
CA GLY A 570 -38.14 1.65 35.47
C GLY A 570 -36.82 1.41 34.73
N ASP A 571 -35.66 1.43 35.40
CA ASP A 571 -34.36 1.12 34.79
C ASP A 571 -34.05 -0.39 34.86
N ARG A 572 -34.94 -1.19 35.45
CA ARG A 572 -34.83 -2.66 35.52
C ARG A 572 -35.52 -3.37 34.34
N SER A 573 -36.52 -2.74 33.73
CA SER A 573 -37.25 -3.29 32.57
C SER A 573 -36.46 -3.21 31.26
N SER A 574 -35.30 -2.53 31.24
CA SER A 574 -34.40 -2.48 30.07
C SER A 574 -33.36 -3.61 30.04
N GLN A 575 -33.25 -4.42 31.10
CA GLN A 575 -32.44 -5.64 31.08
C GLN A 575 -33.27 -6.83 30.58
N PRO A 576 -32.70 -7.76 29.78
CA PRO A 576 -33.45 -8.89 29.23
C PRO A 576 -34.10 -9.77 30.31
N SER A 577 -33.43 -9.92 31.45
CA SER A 577 -33.97 -10.60 32.65
C SER A 577 -35.20 -9.88 33.26
N GLY A 578 -35.27 -8.55 33.16
CA GLY A 578 -36.42 -7.75 33.58
C GLY A 578 -37.62 -7.92 32.64
N VAL A 579 -37.38 -7.88 31.32
CA VAL A 579 -38.43 -8.13 30.31
C VAL A 579 -39.02 -9.53 30.46
N LEU A 580 -38.18 -10.54 30.72
CA LEU A 580 -38.64 -11.90 30.99
C LEU A 580 -39.44 -11.99 32.29
N ALA A 581 -39.07 -11.23 33.33
CA ALA A 581 -39.83 -11.15 34.59
C ALA A 581 -41.24 -10.56 34.41
N ASP A 582 -41.43 -9.56 33.54
CA ASP A 582 -42.77 -9.03 33.23
C ASP A 582 -43.65 -10.07 32.51
N SER A 583 -43.05 -10.84 31.58
CA SER A 583 -43.75 -11.94 30.91
C SER A 583 -44.13 -13.07 31.89
N GLN A 584 -43.24 -13.38 32.84
CA GLN A 584 -43.48 -14.31 33.94
C GLN A 584 -44.60 -13.80 34.85
N GLY A 585 -44.59 -12.52 35.24
CA GLY A 585 -45.63 -11.91 36.08
C GLY A 585 -47.01 -11.95 35.44
N ARG A 586 -47.10 -11.76 34.11
CA ARG A 586 -48.37 -11.90 33.36
C ARG A 586 -48.88 -13.34 33.34
N ILE A 587 -47.99 -14.31 33.14
CA ILE A 587 -48.34 -15.74 33.17
C ILE A 587 -48.72 -16.18 34.60
N GLU A 588 -48.02 -15.69 35.61
CA GLU A 588 -48.34 -15.92 37.02
C GLU A 588 -49.70 -15.32 37.40
N HIS A 589 -50.04 -14.12 36.92
CA HIS A 589 -51.36 -13.51 37.11
C HIS A 589 -52.48 -14.37 36.50
N ILE A 590 -52.28 -14.91 35.31
CA ILE A 590 -53.24 -15.84 34.67
C ILE A 590 -53.34 -17.13 35.49
N LEU A 591 -52.20 -17.74 35.85
CA LEU A 591 -52.15 -18.96 36.65
C LEU A 591 -52.74 -18.78 38.06
N SER A 592 -52.67 -17.60 38.66
CA SER A 592 -53.14 -17.32 40.03
C SER A 592 -54.58 -16.79 40.10
N ARG A 593 -55.05 -16.05 39.09
CA ARG A 593 -56.38 -15.39 39.10
C ARG A 593 -57.40 -16.08 38.19
N ARG A 594 -56.98 -16.56 37.02
CA ARG A 594 -57.85 -17.26 36.05
C ARG A 594 -57.86 -18.77 36.30
N LEU A 595 -56.68 -19.39 36.38
CA LEU A 595 -56.49 -20.85 36.53
C LEU A 595 -56.31 -21.28 37.99
N GLN A 596 -57.24 -20.83 38.84
CA GLN A 596 -57.34 -21.28 40.23
C GLN A 596 -57.81 -22.73 40.28
N TRP A 597 -57.28 -23.52 41.23
CA TRP A 597 -57.48 -24.98 41.27
C TRP A 597 -58.97 -25.40 41.31
N TRP A 598 -59.84 -24.58 41.89
CA TRP A 598 -61.28 -24.81 41.98
C TRP A 598 -62.04 -24.44 40.70
N LYS A 599 -61.46 -23.62 39.80
CA LYS A 599 -62.00 -23.31 38.46
C LYS A 599 -61.56 -24.33 37.40
N MET A 600 -60.49 -25.07 37.67
CA MET A 600 -59.93 -26.08 36.76
C MET A 600 -60.97 -27.07 36.20
N PRO A 601 -61.97 -27.57 36.96
CA PRO A 601 -62.94 -28.53 36.42
C PRO A 601 -63.84 -27.96 35.31
N VAL A 602 -63.96 -26.63 35.21
CA VAL A 602 -64.76 -25.93 34.17
C VAL A 602 -63.87 -25.34 33.06
N LYS A 603 -62.66 -24.90 33.41
CA LYS A 603 -61.72 -24.22 32.49
C LYS A 603 -60.56 -25.11 32.01
N VAL A 604 -60.74 -26.43 32.00
CA VAL A 604 -59.60 -27.36 31.78
C VAL A 604 -59.04 -27.25 30.36
N ASP A 605 -59.89 -26.97 29.37
CA ASP A 605 -59.49 -26.84 27.97
C ASP A 605 -59.02 -25.41 27.61
N ASP A 606 -59.49 -24.40 28.36
CA ASP A 606 -59.03 -23.00 28.25
C ASP A 606 -57.55 -22.83 28.62
N ILE A 607 -56.95 -23.75 29.40
CA ILE A 607 -55.57 -23.63 29.91
C ILE A 607 -54.59 -23.37 28.79
N ARG A 608 -54.70 -24.13 27.70
CA ARG A 608 -53.79 -24.01 26.55
C ARG A 608 -53.99 -22.67 25.85
N ALA A 609 -55.23 -22.31 25.52
CA ALA A 609 -55.54 -21.08 24.79
C ALA A 609 -55.19 -19.80 25.60
N GLU A 610 -55.48 -19.77 26.91
CA GLU A 610 -55.12 -18.62 27.75
C GLU A 610 -53.60 -18.47 27.92
N LEU A 611 -52.85 -19.57 28.05
CA LEU A 611 -51.39 -19.54 28.17
C LEU A 611 -50.70 -19.27 26.82
N GLU A 612 -51.21 -19.81 25.72
CA GLU A 612 -50.73 -19.57 24.37
C GLU A 612 -50.89 -18.09 24.00
N GLY A 613 -52.08 -17.50 24.18
CA GLY A 613 -52.30 -16.08 23.97
C GLY A 613 -51.48 -15.17 24.90
N ALA A 614 -51.18 -15.63 26.12
CA ALA A 614 -50.27 -14.92 27.02
C ALA A 614 -48.82 -14.96 26.53
N VAL A 615 -48.30 -16.15 26.20
CA VAL A 615 -46.91 -16.33 25.74
C VAL A 615 -46.68 -15.64 24.40
N GLN A 616 -47.58 -15.76 23.43
CA GLN A 616 -47.52 -15.00 22.17
C GLN A 616 -47.59 -13.48 22.43
N GLY A 617 -48.39 -13.04 23.41
CA GLY A 617 -48.62 -11.63 23.70
C GLY A 617 -47.60 -10.93 24.59
N SER A 618 -46.76 -11.65 25.35
CA SER A 618 -45.77 -11.05 26.27
C SER A 618 -44.40 -11.72 26.36
N PHE A 619 -44.16 -12.92 25.83
CA PHE A 619 -42.84 -13.57 25.99
C PHE A 619 -41.77 -12.79 25.21
N ALA A 620 -40.88 -12.11 25.95
CA ALA A 620 -39.76 -11.33 25.44
C ALA A 620 -40.13 -10.27 24.37
N LYS A 621 -41.36 -9.76 24.36
CA LYS A 621 -41.83 -8.84 23.31
C LYS A 621 -41.08 -7.51 23.29
N ASP A 622 -40.78 -6.96 24.46
CA ASP A 622 -40.05 -5.68 24.55
C ASP A 622 -38.56 -5.87 24.19
N ALA A 623 -38.00 -7.04 24.49
CA ALA A 623 -36.66 -7.44 24.06
C ALA A 623 -36.59 -7.66 22.54
N GLU A 624 -37.64 -8.22 21.92
CA GLU A 624 -37.77 -8.34 20.45
C GLU A 624 -37.84 -6.97 19.77
N VAL A 625 -38.55 -5.99 20.36
CA VAL A 625 -38.57 -4.59 19.90
C VAL A 625 -37.22 -3.90 20.10
N GLN A 626 -36.55 -4.13 21.24
CA GLN A 626 -35.22 -3.58 21.53
C GLN A 626 -34.15 -4.16 20.59
N LEU A 627 -34.15 -5.48 20.36
CA LEU A 627 -33.25 -6.13 19.40
C LEU A 627 -33.55 -5.70 17.96
N THR A 628 -34.82 -5.44 17.61
CA THR A 628 -35.19 -4.84 16.33
C THR A 628 -34.58 -3.45 16.15
N PHE A 629 -34.65 -2.61 17.19
CA PHE A 629 -34.06 -1.27 17.18
C PHE A 629 -32.53 -1.32 17.11
N GLU A 630 -31.89 -2.18 17.92
CA GLU A 630 -30.44 -2.36 17.89
C GLU A 630 -29.96 -3.05 16.59
N ALA A 631 -30.76 -3.89 15.92
CA ALA A 631 -30.44 -4.39 14.57
C ALA A 631 -30.29 -3.25 13.56
N GLY A 632 -31.24 -2.30 13.56
CA GLY A 632 -31.17 -1.10 12.73
C GLY A 632 -29.96 -0.22 13.06
N ARG A 633 -29.59 -0.13 14.34
CA ARG A 633 -28.37 0.56 14.79
C ARG A 633 -27.11 -0.16 14.31
N LEU A 634 -27.01 -1.47 14.49
CA LEU A 634 -25.88 -2.29 14.05
C LEU A 634 -25.66 -2.20 12.54
N LEU A 635 -26.73 -2.08 11.74
CA LEU A 635 -26.63 -1.82 10.31
C LEU A 635 -25.96 -0.46 10.02
N SER A 636 -26.29 0.59 10.78
CA SER A 636 -25.62 1.90 10.67
C SER A 636 -24.14 1.85 11.09
N SER A 637 -23.80 1.08 12.14
CA SER A 637 -22.41 0.86 12.56
C SER A 637 -21.63 0.05 11.51
N ALA A 638 -22.23 -0.95 10.87
CA ALA A 638 -21.61 -1.70 9.77
C ALA A 638 -21.30 -0.77 8.57
N ALA A 639 -22.21 0.14 8.23
CA ALA A 639 -21.97 1.15 7.18
C ALA A 639 -20.81 2.09 7.53
N GLU A 640 -20.69 2.50 8.80
CA GLU A 640 -19.55 3.29 9.29
C GLU A 640 -18.24 2.51 9.17
N GLN A 641 -18.22 1.21 9.51
CA GLN A 641 -17.04 0.36 9.37
C GLN A 641 -16.62 0.15 7.91
N GLU A 642 -17.57 -0.02 7.00
CA GLU A 642 -17.28 -0.08 5.55
C GLU A 642 -16.61 1.21 5.08
N HIS A 643 -17.14 2.37 5.51
CA HIS A 643 -16.56 3.67 5.15
C HIS A 643 -15.16 3.87 5.74
N LYS A 644 -14.94 3.55 7.01
CA LYS A 644 -13.61 3.61 7.65
C LYS A 644 -12.60 2.67 6.98
N THR A 645 -13.01 1.43 6.71
CA THR A 645 -12.13 0.42 6.06
C THR A 645 -11.73 0.88 4.67
N THR A 646 -12.67 1.38 3.87
CA THR A 646 -12.38 1.93 2.53
C THR A 646 -11.56 3.21 2.59
N GLN A 647 -11.77 4.09 3.59
CA GLN A 647 -10.94 5.27 3.81
C GLN A 647 -9.48 4.90 4.14
N VAL A 648 -9.26 3.92 5.03
CA VAL A 648 -7.90 3.45 5.38
C VAL A 648 -7.20 2.87 4.14
N LEU A 649 -7.89 2.01 3.37
CA LEU A 649 -7.34 1.44 2.12
C LEU A 649 -7.01 2.53 1.09
N ASN A 650 -7.92 3.48 0.87
CA ASN A 650 -7.69 4.62 -0.02
C ASN A 650 -6.55 5.52 0.48
N SER A 651 -6.33 5.63 1.80
CA SER A 651 -5.20 6.39 2.35
C SER A 651 -3.84 5.73 2.06
N LEU A 652 -3.76 4.40 2.08
CA LEU A 652 -2.55 3.65 1.71
C LEU A 652 -2.23 3.83 0.22
N VAL A 653 -3.24 3.68 -0.64
CA VAL A 653 -3.12 3.90 -2.10
C VAL A 653 -2.71 5.35 -2.40
N SER A 654 -3.35 6.34 -1.76
CA SER A 654 -3.01 7.75 -1.94
C SER A 654 -1.61 8.10 -1.46
N ARG A 655 -1.15 7.50 -0.35
CA ARG A 655 0.21 7.68 0.16
C ARG A 655 1.25 7.11 -0.80
N GLN A 656 1.01 5.93 -1.36
CA GLN A 656 1.87 5.32 -2.36
C GLN A 656 1.93 6.17 -3.66
N HIS A 657 0.81 6.75 -4.09
CA HIS A 657 0.83 7.71 -5.21
C HIS A 657 1.60 8.99 -4.88
N ALA A 658 1.46 9.54 -3.67
CA ALA A 658 2.20 10.75 -3.27
C ALA A 658 3.73 10.51 -3.23
N VAL A 659 4.15 9.34 -2.75
CA VAL A 659 5.56 8.89 -2.80
C VAL A 659 6.04 8.75 -4.25
N ALA A 660 5.26 8.06 -5.10
CA ALA A 660 5.61 7.83 -6.51
C ALA A 660 5.66 9.11 -7.37
N VAL A 661 4.90 10.16 -7.01
CA VAL A 661 4.95 11.47 -7.70
C VAL A 661 6.20 12.24 -7.29
N GLY A 662 6.52 12.27 -5.99
CA GLY A 662 7.68 12.96 -5.43
C GLY A 662 7.61 14.50 -5.52
N PRO A 663 8.19 15.23 -4.55
CA PRO A 663 8.12 16.71 -4.54
C PRO A 663 8.89 17.37 -5.69
N ALA A 664 9.64 16.62 -6.49
CA ALA A 664 10.37 17.12 -7.67
C ALA A 664 9.47 17.34 -8.91
N ASN A 665 8.35 16.60 -9.02
CA ASN A 665 7.46 16.68 -10.20
C ASN A 665 6.25 17.63 -10.01
N ASP A 666 5.96 18.05 -8.78
CA ASP A 666 4.85 18.96 -8.45
C ASP A 666 4.97 20.35 -9.09
N PHE A 667 6.12 20.68 -9.70
CA PHE A 667 6.33 21.96 -10.37
C PHE A 667 5.73 22.03 -11.79
N THR A 668 5.36 20.89 -12.40
CA THR A 668 4.69 20.86 -13.73
C THR A 668 3.19 20.62 -13.58
N GLY A 669 2.46 21.57 -12.99
CA GLY A 669 1.00 21.56 -12.81
C GLY A 669 0.19 21.69 -14.11
N THR A 670 0.71 21.22 -15.24
CA THR A 670 0.18 21.48 -16.59
C THR A 670 -0.58 20.26 -17.13
N ILE A 671 -1.83 20.12 -16.69
CA ILE A 671 -2.97 19.47 -17.38
C ILE A 671 -2.59 18.47 -18.48
N GLY A 672 -2.04 17.33 -18.09
CA GLY A 672 -1.71 16.21 -18.97
C GLY A 672 -2.35 14.92 -18.47
N GLN A 673 -3.62 14.69 -18.78
CA GLN A 673 -4.32 13.41 -18.53
C GLN A 673 -3.87 12.31 -19.52
N GLY A 674 -2.56 12.15 -19.69
CA GLY A 674 -2.01 10.99 -20.39
C GLY A 674 -2.37 9.73 -19.61
N SER A 675 -2.94 8.74 -20.28
CA SER A 675 -3.43 7.47 -19.71
C SER A 675 -2.31 6.49 -19.31
N GLY A 676 -1.19 7.03 -18.82
CA GLY A 676 -0.14 6.27 -18.15
C GLY A 676 -0.78 5.47 -17.04
N HIS A 677 -0.69 4.14 -17.15
CA HIS A 677 -1.47 3.21 -16.35
C HIS A 677 -1.27 3.52 -14.86
N ALA A 678 -2.34 3.97 -14.20
CA ALA A 678 -2.29 4.40 -12.81
C ALA A 678 -1.65 3.28 -11.99
N ARG A 679 -0.44 3.54 -11.47
CA ARG A 679 0.43 2.52 -10.86
C ARG A 679 -0.39 1.76 -9.82
N SER A 680 -0.72 0.50 -10.09
CA SER A 680 -1.50 -0.31 -9.16
C SER A 680 -0.71 -0.45 -7.88
N SER A 681 -1.23 0.11 -6.79
CA SER A 681 -0.61 0.02 -5.47
C SER A 681 -0.30 -1.44 -5.14
N ASN A 682 0.88 -1.71 -4.57
CA ASN A 682 1.33 -3.07 -4.23
C ASN A 682 0.37 -3.78 -3.25
N PHE A 683 -0.45 -3.01 -2.52
CA PHE A 683 -1.44 -3.49 -1.55
C PHE A 683 -2.87 -3.51 -2.11
N ASP A 684 -3.10 -2.90 -3.28
CA ASP A 684 -4.39 -2.83 -3.96
C ASP A 684 -4.63 -4.06 -4.85
N SER A 685 -4.64 -5.25 -4.24
CA SER A 685 -4.87 -6.48 -4.99
C SER A 685 -6.35 -6.63 -5.38
N ALA A 686 -6.61 -7.04 -6.63
CA ALA A 686 -7.96 -7.37 -7.08
C ALA A 686 -8.60 -8.51 -6.27
N ILE A 687 -7.78 -9.41 -5.69
CA ILE A 687 -8.23 -10.47 -4.78
C ILE A 687 -8.82 -9.84 -3.50
N LEU A 688 -8.08 -8.94 -2.85
CA LEU A 688 -8.56 -8.22 -1.66
C LEU A 688 -9.84 -7.42 -1.97
N ARG A 689 -9.92 -6.72 -3.11
CA ARG A 689 -11.15 -6.03 -3.52
C ARG A 689 -12.33 -6.99 -3.70
N ASN A 690 -12.11 -8.15 -4.31
CA ASN A 690 -13.15 -9.17 -4.48
C ASN A 690 -13.61 -9.75 -3.13
N GLU A 691 -12.68 -10.06 -2.22
CA GLU A 691 -12.99 -10.51 -0.86
C GLU A 691 -13.77 -9.44 -0.07
N LEU A 692 -13.34 -8.18 -0.10
CA LEU A 692 -14.07 -7.08 0.54
C LEU A 692 -15.46 -6.88 -0.09
N SER A 693 -15.61 -7.05 -1.40
CA SER A 693 -16.93 -7.02 -2.06
C SER A 693 -17.85 -8.16 -1.62
N ASN A 694 -17.31 -9.27 -1.11
CA ASN A 694 -18.07 -10.37 -0.51
C ASN A 694 -18.59 -10.06 0.90
N HIS A 695 -17.93 -9.14 1.61
CA HIS A 695 -18.35 -8.65 2.93
C HIS A 695 -18.99 -7.24 2.89
N SER A 696 -19.32 -6.72 1.71
CA SER A 696 -19.94 -5.41 1.53
C SER A 696 -21.32 -5.29 2.20
N LEU A 697 -21.69 -4.08 2.62
CA LEU A 697 -22.96 -3.81 3.30
C LEU A 697 -24.19 -4.25 2.48
N ALA A 698 -24.12 -4.25 1.16
CA ALA A 698 -25.19 -4.76 0.29
C ALA A 698 -25.49 -6.26 0.53
N LYS A 699 -24.46 -7.08 0.81
CA LYS A 699 -24.63 -8.49 1.19
C LYS A 699 -24.97 -8.63 2.68
N ALA A 700 -24.34 -7.83 3.54
CA ALA A 700 -24.60 -7.87 4.98
C ALA A 700 -26.04 -7.46 5.32
N SER A 701 -26.59 -6.41 4.70
CA SER A 701 -27.96 -5.91 4.93
C SER A 701 -29.06 -6.91 4.62
N HIS A 702 -28.90 -7.73 3.57
CA HIS A 702 -29.84 -8.82 3.26
C HIS A 702 -29.81 -9.95 4.32
N LEU A 703 -28.68 -10.11 5.01
CA LEU A 703 -28.49 -11.16 6.02
C LEU A 703 -28.80 -10.64 7.44
N LEU A 704 -28.58 -9.34 7.67
CA LEU A 704 -29.04 -8.54 8.81
C LEU A 704 -30.52 -8.14 8.63
N SER A 705 -31.39 -9.11 8.36
CA SER A 705 -32.83 -8.89 8.55
C SER A 705 -33.06 -8.50 10.01
N VAL A 706 -34.07 -7.66 10.25
CA VAL A 706 -34.58 -7.32 11.59
C VAL A 706 -34.82 -8.58 12.43
N ASP A 707 -35.27 -9.66 11.80
CA ASP A 707 -35.57 -10.94 12.44
C ASP A 707 -34.32 -11.75 12.86
N SER A 708 -33.11 -11.38 12.42
CA SER A 708 -31.89 -12.16 12.67
C SER A 708 -31.48 -12.17 14.15
N LEU A 709 -31.63 -11.04 14.86
CA LEU A 709 -31.38 -10.96 16.31
C LEU A 709 -32.54 -11.53 17.14
N SER A 710 -33.79 -11.43 16.67
CA SER A 710 -34.97 -11.97 17.37
C SER A 710 -35.21 -13.45 17.10
N HIS A 711 -34.50 -14.07 16.15
CA HIS A 711 -34.68 -15.48 15.78
C HIS A 711 -34.60 -16.45 16.99
N PRO A 712 -33.67 -16.32 17.95
CA PRO A 712 -33.65 -17.14 19.16
C PRO A 712 -34.93 -17.01 20.00
N ILE A 713 -35.46 -15.79 20.16
CA ILE A 713 -36.71 -15.53 20.89
C ILE A 713 -37.87 -16.26 20.19
N SER A 714 -37.99 -16.10 18.87
CA SER A 714 -39.02 -16.78 18.08
C SER A 714 -38.90 -18.31 18.16
N ARG A 715 -37.68 -18.85 18.10
CA ARG A 715 -37.42 -20.30 18.25
C ARG A 715 -37.80 -20.82 19.63
N ARG A 716 -37.48 -20.11 20.72
CA ARG A 716 -37.86 -20.49 22.09
C ARG A 716 -39.36 -20.30 22.36
N ARG A 717 -39.98 -19.26 21.80
CA ARG A 717 -41.44 -19.06 21.79
C ARG A 717 -42.15 -20.24 21.09
N GLN A 718 -41.63 -20.71 19.95
CA GLN A 718 -42.13 -21.90 19.27
C GLN A 718 -41.91 -23.18 20.09
N GLN A 719 -40.78 -23.36 20.78
CA GLN A 719 -40.56 -24.50 21.68
C GLN A 719 -41.55 -24.55 22.86
N LEU A 720 -41.97 -23.39 23.39
CA LEU A 720 -42.99 -23.30 24.43
C LEU A 720 -44.37 -23.72 23.93
N LEU A 721 -44.69 -23.39 22.67
CA LEU A 721 -45.98 -23.61 22.01
C LEU A 721 -46.08 -24.96 21.27
N ALA A 722 -44.95 -25.63 21.01
CA ALA A 722 -44.88 -26.89 20.30
C ALA A 722 -45.73 -27.98 20.99
N PRO A 723 -46.32 -28.94 20.24
CA PRO A 723 -47.00 -30.09 20.83
C PRO A 723 -46.02 -30.88 21.71
N GLY A 724 -46.43 -31.20 22.94
CA GLY A 724 -45.56 -31.76 23.98
C GLY A 724 -44.63 -30.76 24.68
N GLY A 725 -44.70 -29.46 24.36
CA GLY A 725 -43.97 -28.39 25.06
C GLY A 725 -44.50 -28.14 26.49
N PRO A 726 -43.84 -27.29 27.29
CA PRO A 726 -44.20 -27.06 28.70
C PRO A 726 -45.65 -26.62 28.94
N ILE A 727 -46.24 -25.86 28.01
CA ILE A 727 -47.64 -25.41 28.06
C ILE A 727 -48.60 -26.59 27.85
N ASP A 728 -48.33 -27.41 26.83
CA ASP A 728 -49.13 -28.60 26.50
C ASP A 728 -49.02 -29.67 27.61
N LEU A 729 -47.82 -29.88 28.16
CA LEU A 729 -47.60 -30.72 29.33
C LEU A 729 -48.31 -30.19 30.59
N LEU A 730 -48.45 -28.87 30.75
CA LEU A 730 -49.21 -28.28 31.86
C LEU A 730 -50.72 -28.48 31.65
N ALA A 731 -51.23 -28.30 30.43
CA ALA A 731 -52.62 -28.56 30.08
C ALA A 731 -52.99 -30.04 30.28
N LEU A 732 -52.20 -30.98 29.74
CA LEU A 732 -52.37 -32.43 29.93
C LEU A 732 -52.28 -32.85 31.41
N ARG A 733 -51.39 -32.24 32.21
CA ARG A 733 -51.35 -32.47 33.67
C ARG A 733 -52.56 -31.87 34.38
N GLY A 734 -53.09 -30.75 33.90
CA GLY A 734 -54.38 -30.18 34.30
C GLY A 734 -55.53 -31.16 34.05
N GLN A 735 -55.75 -31.52 32.79
CA GLN A 735 -56.77 -32.47 32.33
C GLN A 735 -56.69 -33.80 33.08
N THR A 736 -55.50 -34.42 33.18
CA THR A 736 -55.35 -35.69 33.93
C THR A 736 -55.56 -35.55 35.44
N SER A 737 -55.32 -34.38 36.04
CA SER A 737 -55.64 -34.14 37.46
C SER A 737 -57.14 -33.95 37.71
N VAL A 738 -57.82 -33.21 36.82
CA VAL A 738 -59.27 -32.99 36.84
C VAL A 738 -60.02 -34.30 36.57
N PHE A 739 -59.61 -35.06 35.55
CA PHE A 739 -60.18 -36.37 35.25
C PHE A 739 -60.05 -37.35 36.43
N LYS A 740 -58.90 -37.37 37.11
CA LYS A 740 -58.71 -38.17 38.33
C LYS A 740 -59.62 -37.68 39.46
N ALA A 741 -59.77 -36.38 39.67
CA ALA A 741 -60.67 -35.85 40.68
C ALA A 741 -62.14 -36.24 40.40
N TYR A 742 -62.60 -36.09 39.15
CA TYR A 742 -63.93 -36.55 38.73
C TYR A 742 -64.10 -38.06 38.86
N ALA A 743 -63.11 -38.87 38.51
CA ALA A 743 -63.16 -40.32 38.70
C ALA A 743 -63.31 -40.70 40.18
N TRP A 744 -62.60 -40.02 41.09
CA TRP A 744 -62.74 -40.22 42.54
C TRP A 744 -64.12 -39.79 43.05
N THR A 745 -64.66 -38.64 42.61
CA THR A 745 -66.01 -38.21 43.03
C THR A 745 -67.10 -39.10 42.46
N CYS A 746 -67.04 -39.45 41.17
CA CYS A 746 -68.03 -40.34 40.54
C CYS A 746 -68.00 -41.74 41.16
N ALA A 747 -66.81 -42.31 41.41
CA ALA A 747 -66.70 -43.59 42.12
C ALA A 747 -67.30 -43.51 43.53
N SER A 748 -67.04 -42.43 44.28
CA SER A 748 -67.65 -42.25 45.60
C SER A 748 -69.17 -42.07 45.53
N THR A 749 -69.68 -41.28 44.57
CA THR A 749 -71.12 -41.07 44.41
C THR A 749 -71.82 -42.36 44.03
N LEU A 750 -71.25 -43.17 43.13
CA LEU A 750 -71.79 -44.49 42.78
C LEU A 750 -71.80 -45.45 43.97
N VAL A 751 -70.73 -45.49 44.78
CA VAL A 751 -70.70 -46.31 46.00
C VAL A 751 -71.74 -45.83 47.02
N ALA A 752 -71.88 -44.52 47.23
CA ALA A 752 -72.83 -43.97 48.17
C ALA A 752 -74.30 -44.13 47.71
N THR A 753 -74.61 -43.90 46.43
CA THR A 753 -75.97 -44.10 45.91
C THR A 753 -76.35 -45.57 45.86
N TYR A 754 -75.42 -46.48 45.52
CA TYR A 754 -75.66 -47.92 45.60
C TYR A 754 -75.94 -48.35 47.06
N GLY A 755 -75.13 -47.89 48.02
CA GLY A 755 -75.32 -48.20 49.44
C GLY A 755 -76.66 -47.69 50.02
N VAL A 756 -77.12 -46.50 49.61
CA VAL A 756 -78.34 -45.88 50.12
C VAL A 756 -79.61 -46.35 49.40
N VAL A 757 -79.57 -46.56 48.08
CA VAL A 757 -80.78 -46.86 47.26
C VAL A 757 -80.96 -48.36 47.02
N LEU A 758 -79.87 -49.10 46.76
CA LEU A 758 -79.92 -50.54 46.47
C LEU A 758 -79.68 -51.41 47.71
N GLY A 759 -79.06 -50.87 48.77
CA GLY A 759 -78.90 -51.55 50.06
C GLY A 759 -80.20 -52.12 50.64
N PRO A 760 -81.27 -51.32 50.82
CA PRO A 760 -82.55 -51.80 51.33
C PRO A 760 -83.30 -52.74 50.37
N LEU A 761 -82.99 -52.70 49.07
CA LEU A 761 -83.68 -53.48 48.05
C LEU A 761 -83.09 -54.91 47.87
N LEU A 762 -81.87 -55.13 48.36
CA LEU A 762 -81.08 -56.36 48.18
C LEU A 762 -80.76 -57.08 49.50
N GLU A 763 -81.53 -56.78 50.55
CA GLU A 763 -81.28 -57.13 51.96
C GLU A 763 -81.15 -58.65 52.23
N GLY A 764 -81.54 -59.52 51.28
CA GLY A 764 -81.51 -60.98 51.42
C GLY A 764 -80.45 -61.76 50.61
N GLN A 765 -79.64 -61.14 49.74
CA GLN A 765 -78.74 -61.91 48.83
C GLN A 765 -77.29 -61.41 48.69
N LEU A 766 -76.90 -60.28 49.28
CA LEU A 766 -75.52 -59.79 49.19
C LEU A 766 -74.59 -60.50 50.20
N PRO A 767 -73.34 -60.83 49.81
CA PRO A 767 -72.37 -61.45 50.72
C PRO A 767 -72.05 -60.51 51.89
N ALA A 768 -71.89 -61.07 53.10
CA ALA A 768 -71.82 -60.34 54.37
C ALA A 768 -70.79 -59.19 54.42
N ILE A 769 -69.74 -59.22 53.60
CA ILE A 769 -68.74 -58.15 53.45
C ILE A 769 -69.38 -56.82 52.98
N LEU A 770 -70.46 -56.89 52.18
CA LEU A 770 -71.18 -55.72 51.67
C LEU A 770 -72.29 -55.22 52.62
N GLN A 771 -72.77 -56.05 53.55
CA GLN A 771 -73.76 -55.63 54.55
C GLN A 771 -73.20 -54.59 55.54
N ILE A 772 -71.87 -54.55 55.71
CA ILE A 772 -71.18 -53.53 56.53
C ILE A 772 -71.26 -52.12 55.88
N LEU A 773 -71.63 -52.02 54.59
CA LEU A 773 -71.73 -50.75 53.85
C LEU A 773 -73.16 -50.17 53.73
N THR A 774 -74.18 -50.70 54.42
CA THR A 774 -75.52 -50.09 54.46
C THR A 774 -75.52 -48.80 55.31
N LEU A 775 -75.04 -47.72 54.70
CA LEU A 775 -74.91 -46.40 55.31
C LEU A 775 -76.27 -45.70 55.38
N GLN A 776 -76.59 -45.07 56.52
CA GLN A 776 -77.73 -44.16 56.59
C GLN A 776 -77.57 -43.01 55.57
N PRO A 777 -78.66 -42.43 55.02
CA PRO A 777 -78.57 -41.36 54.01
C PRO A 777 -77.70 -40.16 54.45
N SER A 778 -77.71 -39.82 55.75
CA SER A 778 -76.85 -38.80 56.35
C SER A 778 -75.36 -39.16 56.29
N THR A 779 -75.01 -40.43 56.49
CA THR A 779 -73.63 -40.94 56.37
C THR A 779 -73.20 -41.10 54.90
N GLY A 780 -74.12 -41.44 54.01
CA GLY A 780 -73.87 -41.41 52.56
C GLY A 780 -73.53 -40.00 52.07
N ALA A 781 -74.30 -38.99 52.51
CA ALA A 781 -74.02 -37.59 52.21
C ALA A 781 -72.68 -37.11 52.77
N SER A 782 -72.32 -37.47 54.01
CA SER A 782 -71.03 -37.08 54.60
C SER A 782 -69.84 -37.77 53.93
N LEU A 783 -69.99 -39.02 53.46
CA LEU A 783 -68.96 -39.73 52.69
C LEU A 783 -68.72 -39.07 51.33
N VAL A 784 -69.78 -38.69 50.60
CA VAL A 784 -69.65 -37.92 49.34
C VAL A 784 -69.01 -36.55 49.58
N ALA A 785 -69.36 -35.86 50.67
CA ALA A 785 -68.72 -34.58 51.03
C ALA A 785 -67.23 -34.75 51.35
N LEU A 786 -66.86 -35.75 52.15
CA LEU A 786 -65.48 -36.03 52.55
C LEU A 786 -64.61 -36.45 51.36
N THR A 787 -65.10 -37.34 50.50
CA THR A 787 -64.37 -37.75 49.28
C THR A 787 -64.25 -36.62 48.28
N THR A 788 -65.24 -35.74 48.16
CA THR A 788 -65.16 -34.51 47.35
C THR A 788 -64.12 -33.55 47.90
N ALA A 789 -64.08 -33.34 49.22
CA ALA A 789 -63.04 -32.54 49.89
C ALA A 789 -61.63 -33.15 49.70
N PHE A 790 -61.51 -34.48 49.77
CA PHE A 790 -60.26 -35.19 49.52
C PHE A 790 -59.80 -35.12 48.05
N ALA A 791 -60.74 -35.21 47.10
CA ALA A 791 -60.48 -35.02 45.68
C ALA A 791 -60.02 -33.58 45.40
N ALA A 792 -60.66 -32.57 46.01
CA ALA A 792 -60.25 -31.17 45.96
C ALA A 792 -58.84 -30.97 46.53
N PHE A 793 -58.53 -31.55 47.70
CA PHE A 793 -57.20 -31.49 48.31
C PHE A 793 -56.12 -32.13 47.41
N ARG A 794 -56.40 -33.28 46.79
CA ARG A 794 -55.49 -33.91 45.81
C ARG A 794 -55.37 -33.11 44.52
N LEU A 795 -56.44 -32.46 44.05
CA LEU A 795 -56.41 -31.58 42.88
C LEU A 795 -55.50 -30.37 43.16
N GLN A 796 -55.66 -29.71 44.32
CA GLN A 796 -54.79 -28.62 44.75
C GLN A 796 -53.32 -29.05 44.83
N GLY A 797 -53.04 -30.20 45.47
CA GLY A 797 -51.67 -30.72 45.60
C GLY A 797 -51.02 -31.16 44.28
N SER A 798 -51.79 -31.74 43.36
CA SER A 798 -51.28 -32.13 42.04
C SER A 798 -51.10 -30.94 41.09
N TRP A 799 -52.03 -29.97 41.10
CA TRP A 799 -51.91 -28.71 40.36
C TRP A 799 -50.71 -27.89 40.83
N GLY A 800 -50.48 -27.81 42.14
CA GLY A 800 -49.28 -27.17 42.72
C GLY A 800 -47.98 -27.84 42.26
N LYS A 801 -47.95 -29.18 42.16
CA LYS A 801 -46.80 -29.92 41.60
C LYS A 801 -46.62 -29.69 40.10
N ALA A 802 -47.71 -29.59 39.33
CA ALA A 802 -47.66 -29.29 37.90
C ALA A 802 -47.10 -27.88 37.64
N LYS A 803 -47.59 -26.86 38.35
CA LYS A 803 -47.06 -25.48 38.32
C LYS A 803 -45.58 -25.41 38.66
N LYS A 804 -45.13 -26.08 39.74
CA LYS A 804 -43.70 -26.12 40.11
C LYS A 804 -42.81 -26.77 39.06
N ARG A 805 -43.33 -27.70 38.25
CA ARG A 805 -42.58 -28.28 37.11
C ARG A 805 -42.55 -27.30 35.94
N PHE A 806 -43.70 -26.75 35.54
CA PHE A 806 -43.79 -25.72 34.51
C PHE A 806 -42.83 -24.56 34.77
N TRP A 807 -42.75 -24.03 36.00
CA TRP A 807 -41.81 -22.96 36.33
C TRP A 807 -40.34 -23.37 36.22
N ARG A 808 -39.97 -24.61 36.58
CA ARG A 808 -38.60 -25.09 36.35
C ARG A 808 -38.28 -25.21 34.86
N ASP A 809 -39.23 -25.71 34.08
CA ASP A 809 -39.09 -25.90 32.63
C ASP A 809 -39.00 -24.51 31.94
N TRP A 810 -39.75 -23.51 32.44
CA TRP A 810 -39.67 -22.10 32.06
C TRP A 810 -38.32 -21.47 32.41
N ASP A 811 -37.87 -21.58 33.66
CA ASP A 811 -36.58 -21.05 34.13
C ASP A 811 -35.38 -21.69 33.39
N SER A 812 -35.52 -22.92 32.91
CA SER A 812 -34.53 -23.57 32.06
C SER A 812 -34.53 -23.00 30.64
N LEU A 813 -35.68 -22.62 30.10
CA LEU A 813 -35.80 -22.05 28.76
C LEU A 813 -35.37 -20.58 28.71
N THR A 814 -35.61 -19.80 29.77
CA THR A 814 -35.12 -18.41 29.86
C THR A 814 -33.60 -18.34 29.93
N ARG A 815 -32.95 -19.16 30.78
CA ARG A 815 -31.48 -19.25 30.84
C ARG A 815 -30.84 -19.67 29.53
N LEU A 816 -31.49 -20.58 28.79
CA LEU A 816 -31.03 -20.98 27.47
C LEU A 816 -31.28 -19.91 26.40
N LEU A 817 -32.33 -19.10 26.54
CA LEU A 817 -32.56 -17.95 25.66
C LEU A 817 -31.47 -16.89 25.84
N ASP A 818 -31.05 -16.59 27.07
CA ASP A 818 -29.96 -15.64 27.33
C ASP A 818 -28.66 -16.09 26.63
N TYR A 819 -28.32 -17.38 26.73
CA TYR A 819 -27.16 -17.97 26.04
C TYR A 819 -27.30 -17.96 24.51
N ASP A 820 -28.46 -18.37 23.97
CA ASP A 820 -28.70 -18.35 22.52
C ASP A 820 -28.64 -16.92 21.95
N LEU A 821 -29.06 -15.90 22.73
CA LEU A 821 -28.99 -14.49 22.34
C LEU A 821 -27.54 -13.98 22.34
N GLU A 822 -26.75 -14.32 23.36
CA GLU A 822 -25.33 -13.96 23.42
C GLU A 822 -24.52 -14.60 22.27
N ASP A 823 -24.72 -15.89 22.02
CA ASP A 823 -24.02 -16.62 20.94
C ASP A 823 -24.41 -16.09 19.55
N ASN A 824 -25.72 -15.91 19.31
CA ASN A 824 -26.22 -15.34 18.05
C ASN A 824 -25.73 -13.89 17.82
N LEU A 825 -25.69 -13.06 18.87
CA LEU A 825 -25.16 -11.70 18.78
C LEU A 825 -23.66 -11.70 18.45
N ARG A 826 -22.85 -12.51 19.15
CA ARG A 826 -21.41 -12.64 18.86
C ARG A 826 -21.16 -13.12 17.43
N TYR A 827 -21.91 -14.12 16.98
CA TYR A 827 -21.87 -14.62 15.60
C TYR A 827 -22.20 -13.51 14.60
N ILE A 828 -23.28 -12.76 14.80
CA ILE A 828 -23.69 -11.66 13.91
C ILE A 828 -22.67 -10.51 13.90
N LEU A 829 -22.16 -10.11 15.06
CA LEU A 829 -21.12 -9.07 15.16
C LEU A 829 -19.85 -9.49 14.40
N THR A 830 -19.35 -10.71 14.63
CA THR A 830 -18.10 -11.20 14.02
C THR A 830 -18.24 -11.48 12.53
N GLU A 831 -19.31 -12.17 12.11
CA GLU A 831 -19.45 -12.72 10.75
C GLU A 831 -20.20 -11.80 9.78
N ARG A 832 -20.94 -10.79 10.26
CA ARG A 832 -21.70 -9.86 9.41
C ARG A 832 -21.24 -8.41 9.48
N ILE A 833 -20.94 -7.91 10.68
CA ILE A 833 -20.73 -6.47 10.90
C ILE A 833 -19.25 -6.13 10.85
N PHE A 834 -18.41 -6.85 11.59
CA PHE A 834 -16.96 -6.65 11.63
C PHE A 834 -16.18 -7.56 10.68
N ALA A 835 -16.86 -8.39 9.87
CA ALA A 835 -16.20 -9.26 8.90
C ALA A 835 -15.36 -8.47 7.88
N GLN A 836 -15.85 -7.33 7.39
CA GLN A 836 -15.13 -6.53 6.41
C GLN A 836 -13.80 -5.95 6.92
N PRO A 837 -13.71 -5.23 8.07
CA PRO A 837 -12.43 -4.78 8.62
C PRO A 837 -11.51 -5.94 9.04
N MET A 838 -12.06 -7.06 9.52
CA MET A 838 -11.27 -8.26 9.89
C MET A 838 -10.70 -8.99 8.66
N VAL A 839 -11.41 -9.00 7.53
CA VAL A 839 -10.90 -9.53 6.26
C VAL A 839 -9.92 -8.55 5.62
N ALA A 840 -10.17 -7.23 5.72
CA ALA A 840 -9.23 -6.20 5.28
C ALA A 840 -7.88 -6.31 6.01
N SER A 841 -7.88 -6.42 7.34
CA SER A 841 -6.65 -6.53 8.13
C SER A 841 -5.88 -7.82 7.83
N ARG A 842 -6.56 -8.97 7.74
CA ARG A 842 -5.94 -10.25 7.35
C ARG A 842 -5.36 -10.22 5.94
N GLY A 843 -6.10 -9.68 4.97
CA GLY A 843 -5.66 -9.58 3.59
C GLY A 843 -4.48 -8.60 3.42
N LEU A 844 -4.51 -7.46 4.12
CA LEU A 844 -3.36 -6.53 4.17
C LEU A 844 -2.12 -7.17 4.79
N ARG A 845 -2.25 -7.91 5.90
CA ARG A 845 -1.13 -8.67 6.49
C ARG A 845 -0.57 -9.70 5.52
N HIS A 846 -1.43 -10.52 4.91
CA HIS A 846 -0.99 -11.52 3.94
C HIS A 846 -0.26 -10.91 2.73
N LEU A 847 -0.71 -9.73 2.24
CA LEU A 847 0.00 -8.98 1.20
C LEU A 847 1.33 -8.40 1.70
N ALA A 848 1.37 -7.88 2.93
CA ALA A 848 2.58 -7.37 3.57
C ALA A 848 3.63 -8.49 3.78
N ASP A 849 3.23 -9.63 4.35
CA ASP A 849 4.08 -10.81 4.53
C ASP A 849 4.61 -11.33 3.19
N LYS A 850 3.75 -11.44 2.17
CA LYS A 850 4.16 -11.82 0.81
C LYS A 850 5.16 -10.83 0.20
N ARG A 851 4.95 -9.52 0.41
CA ARG A 851 5.84 -8.47 -0.08
C ARG A 851 7.18 -8.50 0.65
N LYS A 852 7.16 -8.69 1.97
CA LYS A 852 8.34 -8.84 2.85
C LYS A 852 9.20 -10.03 2.44
N LEU A 853 8.59 -11.21 2.23
CA LEU A 853 9.31 -12.39 1.72
C LEU A 853 9.95 -12.16 0.34
N ALA A 854 9.33 -11.35 -0.52
CA ALA A 854 9.90 -10.96 -1.80
C ALA A 854 11.05 -9.94 -1.66
N LEU A 855 10.97 -9.01 -0.70
CA LEU A 855 12.06 -8.07 -0.39
C LEU A 855 13.24 -8.78 0.28
N ASP A 856 12.98 -9.71 1.21
CA ASP A 856 14.00 -10.53 1.87
C ASP A 856 14.75 -11.41 0.85
N SER A 857 14.05 -11.93 -0.17
CA SER A 857 14.70 -12.67 -1.26
C SER A 857 15.50 -11.75 -2.18
N ALA A 858 14.99 -10.55 -2.51
CA ALA A 858 15.72 -9.52 -3.25
C ALA A 858 17.04 -9.16 -2.55
N LEU A 859 16.96 -8.86 -1.25
CA LEU A 859 18.09 -8.46 -0.42
C LEU A 859 19.16 -9.56 -0.41
N ARG A 860 18.78 -10.80 -0.10
CA ARG A 860 19.69 -11.96 -0.12
C ARG A 860 20.35 -12.18 -1.48
N THR A 861 19.62 -12.01 -2.59
CA THR A 861 20.23 -12.10 -3.93
C THR A 861 21.23 -10.97 -4.17
N SER A 862 20.97 -9.76 -3.69
CA SER A 862 21.91 -8.64 -3.80
C SER A 862 23.14 -8.80 -2.91
N GLU A 863 23.01 -9.42 -1.73
CA GLU A 863 24.10 -9.70 -0.80
C GLU A 863 24.99 -10.84 -1.31
N ALA A 864 24.40 -11.94 -1.82
CA ALA A 864 25.15 -13.04 -2.41
C ALA A 864 25.97 -12.57 -3.62
N LEU A 865 25.38 -11.76 -4.50
CA LEU A 865 26.06 -11.25 -5.69
C LEU A 865 27.06 -10.11 -5.35
N GLU A 866 26.90 -9.42 -4.22
CA GLU A 866 27.96 -8.60 -3.64
C GLU A 866 29.13 -9.46 -3.13
N GLN A 867 28.85 -10.57 -2.44
CA GLN A 867 29.89 -11.48 -1.96
C GLN A 867 30.68 -12.09 -3.14
N ASP A 868 30.00 -12.59 -4.18
CA ASP A 868 30.65 -13.10 -5.39
C ASP A 868 31.56 -12.04 -6.06
N ALA A 869 31.13 -10.77 -6.08
CA ALA A 869 31.92 -9.66 -6.63
C ALA A 869 33.11 -9.25 -5.74
N GLN A 870 33.02 -9.45 -4.41
CA GLN A 870 34.15 -9.28 -3.48
C GLN A 870 35.14 -10.45 -3.58
N GLU A 871 34.67 -11.69 -3.70
CA GLU A 871 35.50 -12.89 -3.87
C GLU A 871 36.23 -12.90 -5.22
N SER A 872 35.61 -12.34 -6.27
CA SER A 872 36.25 -12.10 -7.58
C SER A 872 37.33 -11.00 -7.56
N GLY A 873 37.55 -10.32 -6.42
CA GLY A 873 38.64 -9.35 -6.24
C GLY A 873 38.43 -7.97 -6.87
N LEU A 874 37.24 -7.65 -7.37
CA LEU A 874 36.99 -6.36 -8.05
C LEU A 874 36.86 -5.19 -7.12
N TYR A 875 36.12 -5.38 -6.05
CA TYR A 875 36.04 -4.38 -5.01
C TYR A 875 37.30 -4.54 -4.16
N PRO A 876 38.20 -3.53 -4.12
CA PRO A 876 39.30 -3.56 -3.17
C PRO A 876 38.67 -3.68 -1.79
N ARG A 877 38.86 -4.85 -1.17
CA ARG A 877 38.25 -5.22 0.11
C ARG A 877 38.43 -4.03 1.05
N PRO A 878 37.34 -3.38 1.54
CA PRO A 878 37.44 -2.09 2.22
C PRO A 878 38.48 -2.26 3.33
N SER A 879 39.58 -1.54 3.21
CA SER A 879 40.77 -1.86 3.99
C SER A 879 40.40 -1.75 5.46
N SER A 880 40.60 -2.84 6.22
CA SER A 880 40.20 -2.96 7.63
C SER A 880 41.14 -2.15 8.53
N ALA A 881 41.46 -0.93 8.12
CA ALA A 881 42.40 0.00 8.72
C ALA A 881 41.94 0.52 10.10
N THR A 882 40.69 0.24 10.49
CA THR A 882 40.14 0.51 11.81
C THR A 882 40.33 -0.62 12.83
N ASP A 883 40.78 -1.82 12.41
CA ASP A 883 40.73 -3.04 13.24
C ASP A 883 42.11 -3.50 13.76
N LYS A 884 43.08 -2.58 13.86
CA LYS A 884 44.44 -2.86 14.37
C LYS A 884 45.01 -1.82 15.35
N SER A 885 44.19 -0.95 15.92
CA SER A 885 44.62 -0.04 16.99
C SER A 885 43.49 0.39 17.93
N ILE A 886 43.06 -0.54 18.79
CA ILE A 886 42.48 -0.28 20.12
C ILE A 886 43.20 -1.20 21.09
#